data_AF-A0A919T755-F1
#
_entry.id   AF-A0A919T755-F1
#
_cell.length_a   1.000
_cell.length_b   1.000
_cell.length_c   1.000
_cell.angle_alpha   90.00
_cell.angle_beta   90.00
_cell.angle_gamma   90.00
#
_symmetry.space_group_name_H-M   'P 1'
#
loop_
_entity.id
_entity.type
_entity.pdbx_description
1 polymer ?
#
loop_
_entity_poly.entity_id
_entity_poly.type
_entity_poly.pdbx_seq_one_letter_code
_entity_poly.pdbx_strand_id
1 'polypeptide(L)'
;MALRLYFTNSAAPYTPTTKRGGWEQAGASLARLLGARPSGAAATAAVATGSTGAANDVLWGRWVSAGAVTAGTLSGTVQAIVGAVESNAATNANLFLHIFVTAGDSDTVRGTALANWAGSTEFTTTANGRDSSAQTLTSVAVSAGDRLVVEIGYRSISADTTARTATMNYGNTGTTDLVSAATTVTTNPGWIEFSGGDGIFSAPIATLQDDFSSGTINAGRWPTTTGTVTVISGAAQLESAAGATMASAAAYQLRGSTLTVELPSMPAGPSYYAGVQVRDDAGGNYFGVYAHGDTSLTFELNGTGNVSTTYNATTHRRVRFRHDGSSCYLETSPDGSTWTTRRTDGGLPQWTNFSDLKVFFECGDGGSSPDYFTVDNVNITAAVLSGAAALTAASDLTAGAVRETAGAASLSATSGLTAAAAQGVAGAVSMSAASGLTAGATVTQPAATSLSAASSLTAGAVATGQGAVAMTAASSLTAAATPIRPAAATLSAATSLTAAASTTQGAAAALTAASSLTAAAVRTQPASTAMAAASSLTANAGAVQSAAAALTSAATVTAAGVVDRPGAAALSAATSLAVTGAATYQAAAALVAATTLTATATRIQPGAATLTAASSLTAGATQTAVAAVSLSAASTLSASAAATFQAAVDMHAVSALDVAATVLPVAGLAMTAQSGLTASALRTAISAVTMSSASQLDVAAIPIRLATVSLASGSLLVTAATVTGQGSVGLAATSGLTVSAVRATLGAATLSASSALSADGTATGSGAGANLTATSAIVATAVRLASGSAALSAASALLAAGVADGPATAALTAATNLDAGAVQARLGTVVLTASSSLTASGATTPSGGVPMSATTTLGAAGFTNQQATVVMIAASLLTASATGGQNTHRRPGVFVAGARRARLSAGTYETPLLLPI
;
A
#
# COMPACT_ATOMS: atom_id res chain seq x y z
N MET A 1 -30.49 -7.57 -9.86
CA MET A 1 -31.82 -8.21 -9.81
C MET A 1 -32.20 -8.57 -11.24
N ALA A 2 -33.02 -9.61 -11.44
CA ALA A 2 -33.23 -10.20 -12.75
C ALA A 2 -34.53 -9.73 -13.41
N LEU A 3 -34.44 -9.35 -14.70
CA LEU A 3 -35.55 -8.95 -15.56
C LEU A 3 -36.09 -10.18 -16.30
N ARG A 4 -37.34 -10.56 -16.07
CA ARG A 4 -38.02 -11.66 -16.78
C ARG A 4 -39.06 -11.13 -17.77
N LEU A 5 -39.03 -11.66 -18.98
CA LEU A 5 -39.97 -11.33 -20.06
C LEU A 5 -40.48 -12.61 -20.74
N TYR A 6 -41.60 -12.51 -21.43
CA TYR A 6 -42.35 -13.64 -21.97
C TYR A 6 -42.46 -13.61 -23.49
N PHE A 7 -42.33 -14.78 -24.12
CA PHE A 7 -42.53 -14.94 -25.56
C PHE A 7 -44.03 -14.96 -25.89
N THR A 8 -44.64 -13.78 -25.98
CA THR A 8 -46.11 -13.66 -26.12
C THR A 8 -46.60 -13.90 -27.54
N ASN A 9 -47.92 -14.04 -27.70
CA ASN A 9 -48.63 -13.99 -28.99
C ASN A 9 -49.39 -12.67 -29.17
N SER A 10 -48.80 -11.57 -28.70
CA SER A 10 -49.27 -10.20 -28.98
C SER A 10 -48.41 -9.58 -30.07
N ALA A 11 -48.96 -8.62 -30.83
CA ALA A 11 -48.20 -7.91 -31.86
C ALA A 11 -47.03 -7.14 -31.23
N ALA A 12 -45.87 -7.15 -31.88
CA ALA A 12 -44.73 -6.36 -31.43
C ALA A 12 -45.04 -4.86 -31.49
N PRO A 13 -44.56 -4.06 -30.54
CA PRO A 13 -44.75 -2.60 -30.55
C PRO A 13 -43.97 -1.92 -31.69
N TYR A 14 -42.89 -2.56 -32.14
CA TYR A 14 -42.09 -2.17 -33.29
C TYR A 14 -41.55 -3.44 -33.96
N THR A 15 -41.45 -3.43 -35.29
CA THR A 15 -40.86 -4.54 -36.06
C THR A 15 -39.58 -4.05 -36.74
N PRO A 16 -38.39 -4.40 -36.22
CA PRO A 16 -37.13 -4.14 -36.91
C PRO A 16 -37.18 -4.72 -38.32
N THR A 17 -36.57 -4.05 -39.29
CA THR A 17 -36.60 -4.52 -40.69
C THR A 17 -35.52 -5.57 -40.91
N THR A 18 -34.33 -5.33 -40.39
CA THR A 18 -33.17 -6.20 -40.60
C THR A 18 -33.15 -7.37 -39.60
N LYS A 19 -32.86 -8.58 -40.09
CA LYS A 19 -32.51 -9.75 -39.28
C LYS A 19 -31.01 -9.70 -39.00
N ARG A 20 -30.58 -9.83 -37.74
CA ARG A 20 -29.19 -9.51 -37.32
C ARG A 20 -28.34 -10.75 -37.03
N GLY A 21 -28.96 -11.85 -36.61
CA GLY A 21 -28.27 -13.12 -36.44
C GLY A 21 -27.75 -13.68 -37.76
N GLY A 22 -26.76 -14.56 -37.66
CA GLY A 22 -26.27 -15.34 -38.80
C GLY A 22 -27.28 -16.43 -39.14
N TRP A 23 -28.32 -16.09 -39.89
CA TRP A 23 -29.41 -17.01 -40.25
C TRP A 23 -29.28 -17.43 -41.72
N GLU A 24 -29.11 -18.72 -41.99
CA GLU A 24 -29.16 -19.25 -43.36
C GLU A 24 -30.60 -19.45 -43.86
N GLN A 25 -31.55 -19.69 -42.95
CA GLN A 25 -32.97 -19.81 -43.29
C GLN A 25 -33.84 -18.95 -42.37
N ALA A 26 -34.89 -18.37 -42.93
CA ALA A 26 -35.86 -17.60 -42.17
C ALA A 26 -37.21 -17.58 -42.91
N GLY A 27 -38.30 -17.80 -42.18
CA GLY A 27 -39.66 -17.65 -42.71
C GLY A 27 -40.10 -16.20 -42.92
N ALA A 28 -41.41 -16.02 -43.14
CA ALA A 28 -42.06 -14.71 -43.13
C ALA A 28 -41.76 -13.94 -41.82
N SER A 29 -41.84 -12.62 -41.86
CA SER A 29 -41.48 -11.72 -40.76
C SER A 29 -42.43 -11.86 -39.54
N LEU A 30 -42.22 -12.91 -38.73
CA LEU A 30 -42.86 -13.07 -37.44
C LEU A 30 -42.18 -12.12 -36.43
N ALA A 31 -42.94 -11.13 -35.95
CA ALA A 31 -42.53 -10.22 -34.89
C ALA A 31 -43.62 -10.16 -33.81
N ARG A 32 -43.24 -10.45 -32.57
CA ARG A 32 -44.15 -10.53 -31.42
C ARG A 32 -43.64 -9.69 -30.26
N LEU A 33 -44.53 -9.34 -29.33
CA LEU A 33 -44.16 -8.62 -28.12
C LEU A 33 -43.37 -9.54 -27.18
N LEU A 34 -42.19 -9.09 -26.76
CA LEU A 34 -41.47 -9.63 -25.61
C LEU A 34 -42.07 -8.98 -24.36
N GLY A 35 -43.05 -9.65 -23.75
CA GLY A 35 -43.98 -9.03 -22.82
C GLY A 35 -43.55 -9.12 -21.36
N ALA A 36 -43.95 -8.13 -20.57
CA ALA A 36 -43.87 -8.13 -19.10
C ALA A 36 -44.70 -9.25 -18.45
N ARG A 37 -45.71 -9.74 -19.15
CA ARG A 37 -46.61 -10.82 -18.74
C ARG A 37 -46.83 -11.84 -19.86
N PRO A 38 -47.18 -13.08 -19.54
CA PRO A 38 -47.75 -14.03 -20.50
C PRO A 38 -48.99 -13.44 -21.16
N SER A 39 -49.10 -13.55 -22.48
CA SER A 39 -50.31 -13.12 -23.20
C SER A 39 -50.48 -13.80 -24.55
N GLY A 40 -51.75 -13.87 -24.97
CA GLY A 40 -52.18 -14.42 -26.24
C GLY A 40 -52.36 -15.95 -26.23
N ALA A 41 -53.16 -16.45 -27.17
CA ALA A 41 -53.42 -17.87 -27.32
C ALA A 41 -52.13 -18.65 -27.67
N ALA A 42 -52.08 -19.93 -27.29
CA ALA A 42 -51.03 -20.85 -27.69
C ALA A 42 -50.84 -20.83 -29.21
N ALA A 43 -49.61 -20.62 -29.66
CA ALA A 43 -49.27 -20.55 -31.08
C ALA A 43 -47.91 -21.20 -31.33
N THR A 44 -47.65 -21.51 -32.60
CA THR A 44 -46.40 -22.13 -33.03
C THR A 44 -45.71 -21.35 -34.13
N ALA A 45 -44.37 -21.40 -34.13
CA ALA A 45 -43.51 -20.90 -35.19
C ALA A 45 -42.68 -22.05 -35.73
N ALA A 46 -42.74 -22.26 -37.04
CA ALA A 46 -42.13 -23.40 -37.70
C ALA A 46 -41.54 -22.93 -39.04
N VAL A 47 -40.26 -23.20 -39.25
CA VAL A 47 -39.53 -22.90 -40.48
C VAL A 47 -38.66 -24.12 -40.78
N ALA A 48 -38.63 -24.56 -42.03
CA ALA A 48 -37.83 -25.72 -42.42
C ALA A 48 -36.36 -25.35 -42.63
N THR A 49 -35.44 -26.30 -42.38
CA THR A 49 -34.00 -26.18 -42.69
C THR A 49 -33.71 -26.04 -44.18
N GLY A 50 -34.66 -26.39 -45.05
CA GLY A 50 -34.36 -26.67 -46.46
C GLY A 50 -33.56 -27.97 -46.62
N SER A 51 -33.25 -28.32 -47.87
CA SER A 51 -32.58 -29.58 -48.23
C SER A 51 -31.05 -29.45 -48.21
N THR A 52 -30.45 -29.34 -47.03
CA THR A 52 -29.00 -29.11 -46.87
C THR A 52 -28.36 -30.15 -45.96
N GLY A 53 -27.33 -30.87 -46.44
CA GLY A 53 -26.53 -31.79 -45.62
C GLY A 53 -25.46 -31.12 -44.74
N ALA A 54 -25.63 -29.83 -44.45
CA ALA A 54 -24.72 -29.00 -43.66
C ALA A 54 -25.47 -28.34 -42.51
N ALA A 55 -24.74 -27.90 -41.47
CA ALA A 55 -25.33 -27.20 -40.35
C ALA A 55 -26.00 -25.89 -40.81
N ASN A 56 -27.16 -25.59 -40.23
CA ASN A 56 -28.05 -24.53 -40.72
C ASN A 56 -28.79 -23.85 -39.55
N ASP A 57 -28.64 -22.53 -39.42
CA ASP A 57 -29.29 -21.69 -38.43
C ASP A 57 -30.59 -21.12 -39.01
N VAL A 58 -31.70 -21.52 -38.41
CA VAL A 58 -33.05 -21.27 -38.89
C VAL A 58 -33.79 -20.35 -37.92
N LEU A 59 -34.19 -19.16 -38.38
CA LEU A 59 -34.93 -18.19 -37.59
C LEU A 59 -36.42 -18.53 -37.53
N TRP A 60 -36.97 -18.67 -36.32
CA TRP A 60 -38.42 -18.76 -36.12
C TRP A 60 -39.09 -17.39 -36.14
N GLY A 61 -38.49 -16.40 -35.48
CA GLY A 61 -39.07 -15.05 -35.38
C GLY A 61 -38.32 -14.15 -34.41
N ARG A 62 -38.88 -12.95 -34.19
CA ARG A 62 -38.29 -11.91 -33.35
C ARG A 62 -39.28 -11.48 -32.28
N TRP A 63 -38.80 -11.37 -31.04
CA TRP A 63 -39.58 -10.85 -29.92
C TRP A 63 -38.98 -9.52 -29.46
N VAL A 64 -39.81 -8.48 -29.44
CA VAL A 64 -39.38 -7.09 -29.22
C VAL A 64 -40.06 -6.55 -27.96
N SER A 65 -39.28 -6.01 -27.04
CA SER A 65 -39.77 -5.50 -25.76
C SER A 65 -40.56 -4.20 -25.89
N ALA A 66 -41.21 -3.79 -24.79
CA ALA A 66 -41.53 -2.38 -24.57
C ALA A 66 -40.24 -1.51 -24.60
N GLY A 67 -40.37 -0.20 -24.81
CA GLY A 67 -39.23 0.71 -24.75
C GLY A 67 -38.66 0.76 -23.33
N ALA A 68 -37.34 0.87 -23.21
CA ALA A 68 -36.68 1.04 -21.92
C ALA A 68 -37.25 2.25 -21.18
N VAL A 69 -37.56 2.11 -19.90
CA VAL A 69 -38.13 3.18 -19.06
C VAL A 69 -37.06 4.16 -18.57
N THR A 70 -35.80 3.75 -18.54
CA THR A 70 -34.66 4.59 -18.15
C THR A 70 -33.38 4.17 -18.87
N ALA A 71 -32.36 5.03 -18.84
CA ALA A 71 -31.04 4.71 -19.36
C ALA A 71 -30.25 3.81 -18.41
N GLY A 72 -29.40 2.94 -18.95
CA GLY A 72 -28.57 2.03 -18.17
C GLY A 72 -27.70 1.12 -19.04
N THR A 73 -27.22 0.02 -18.47
CA THR A 73 -26.40 -0.97 -19.17
C THR A 73 -26.99 -2.36 -19.02
N LEU A 74 -27.34 -3.00 -20.13
CA LEU A 74 -27.70 -4.41 -20.16
C LEU A 74 -26.43 -5.25 -20.08
N SER A 75 -26.30 -6.09 -19.05
CA SER A 75 -25.10 -6.89 -18.77
C SER A 75 -25.43 -8.14 -17.94
N GLY A 76 -24.43 -8.97 -17.64
CA GLY A 76 -24.59 -10.16 -16.80
C GLY A 76 -24.84 -11.41 -17.65
N THR A 77 -25.89 -12.16 -17.31
CA THR A 77 -26.27 -13.40 -17.98
C THR A 77 -27.70 -13.36 -18.48
N VAL A 78 -28.02 -14.19 -19.47
CA VAL A 78 -29.37 -14.44 -19.97
C VAL A 78 -29.68 -15.93 -19.97
N GLN A 79 -30.90 -16.30 -19.64
CA GLN A 79 -31.42 -17.67 -19.77
C GLN A 79 -32.79 -17.62 -20.44
N ALA A 80 -33.06 -18.55 -21.36
CA ALA A 80 -34.37 -18.69 -21.99
C ALA A 80 -34.88 -20.12 -21.87
N ILE A 81 -36.19 -20.27 -21.63
CA ILE A 81 -36.91 -21.54 -21.74
C ILE A 81 -38.04 -21.38 -22.76
N VAL A 82 -38.03 -22.22 -23.79
CA VAL A 82 -39.06 -22.27 -24.83
C VAL A 82 -39.57 -23.69 -25.04
N GLY A 83 -40.85 -23.85 -25.37
CA GLY A 83 -41.37 -25.17 -25.75
C GLY A 83 -40.93 -25.48 -27.17
N ALA A 84 -40.16 -26.53 -27.41
CA ALA A 84 -39.72 -26.88 -28.76
C ALA A 84 -39.84 -28.37 -29.07
N VAL A 85 -39.99 -28.67 -30.36
CA VAL A 85 -40.10 -30.02 -30.91
C VAL A 85 -39.47 -30.07 -32.28
N GLU A 86 -38.80 -31.16 -32.62
CA GLU A 86 -38.36 -31.42 -33.99
C GLU A 86 -39.26 -32.46 -34.66
N SER A 87 -39.47 -32.29 -35.97
CA SER A 87 -40.30 -33.19 -36.78
C SER A 87 -39.75 -34.61 -36.89
N ASN A 88 -38.46 -34.80 -36.63
CA ASN A 88 -37.77 -36.08 -36.69
C ASN A 88 -36.42 -36.01 -35.95
N ALA A 89 -36.00 -37.11 -35.32
CA ALA A 89 -34.72 -37.25 -34.63
C ALA A 89 -33.50 -36.89 -35.49
N ALA A 90 -33.58 -37.13 -36.80
CA ALA A 90 -32.49 -36.79 -37.70
C ALA A 90 -32.46 -35.28 -38.05
N THR A 91 -33.31 -34.42 -37.47
CA THR A 91 -33.16 -32.95 -37.60
C THR A 91 -31.99 -32.45 -36.77
N ASN A 92 -31.72 -33.08 -35.62
CA ASN A 92 -30.66 -32.71 -34.70
C ASN A 92 -30.68 -31.20 -34.39
N ALA A 93 -31.86 -30.72 -33.99
CA ALA A 93 -32.13 -29.30 -33.78
C ALA A 93 -31.77 -28.86 -32.36
N ASN A 94 -30.97 -27.81 -32.23
CA ASN A 94 -30.61 -27.20 -30.95
C ASN A 94 -31.04 -25.73 -30.92
N LEU A 95 -31.38 -25.20 -29.74
CA LEU A 95 -31.80 -23.79 -29.60
C LEU A 95 -30.72 -22.82 -30.10
N PHE A 96 -31.12 -21.76 -30.81
CA PHE A 96 -30.21 -20.71 -31.28
C PHE A 96 -30.77 -19.33 -30.93
N LEU A 97 -29.90 -18.43 -30.41
CA LEU A 97 -30.26 -17.10 -29.92
C LEU A 97 -29.34 -16.01 -30.44
N HIS A 98 -29.92 -14.90 -30.87
CA HIS A 98 -29.21 -13.64 -31.12
C HIS A 98 -29.98 -12.49 -30.47
N ILE A 99 -29.32 -11.71 -29.61
CA ILE A 99 -29.96 -10.67 -28.79
C ILE A 99 -29.23 -9.34 -28.99
N PHE A 100 -29.97 -8.29 -29.29
CA PHE A 100 -29.45 -6.94 -29.51
C PHE A 100 -30.44 -5.87 -29.04
N VAL A 101 -29.95 -4.64 -28.94
CA VAL A 101 -30.76 -3.48 -28.56
C VAL A 101 -30.85 -2.51 -29.73
N THR A 102 -32.05 -2.03 -30.05
CA THR A 102 -32.26 -0.97 -31.05
C THR A 102 -32.38 0.41 -30.40
N ALA A 103 -31.97 1.43 -31.16
CA ALA A 103 -32.16 2.83 -30.80
C ALA A 103 -33.63 3.22 -31.01
N GLY A 104 -34.43 3.23 -29.95
CA GLY A 104 -35.88 3.44 -30.04
C GLY A 104 -36.60 2.51 -31.03
N ASP A 105 -37.66 3.03 -31.64
CA ASP A 105 -38.43 2.40 -32.72
C ASP A 105 -37.73 2.59 -34.08
N SER A 106 -36.47 2.16 -34.16
CA SER A 106 -35.67 2.21 -35.39
C SER A 106 -34.90 0.92 -35.63
N ASP A 107 -34.41 0.74 -36.86
CA ASP A 107 -33.60 -0.43 -37.22
C ASP A 107 -32.12 -0.26 -36.83
N THR A 108 -31.77 0.87 -36.21
CA THR A 108 -30.39 1.19 -35.77
C THR A 108 -30.06 0.43 -34.50
N VAL A 109 -28.92 -0.28 -34.49
CA VAL A 109 -28.49 -1.08 -33.34
C VAL A 109 -27.61 -0.27 -32.41
N ARG A 110 -27.90 -0.31 -31.09
CA ARG A 110 -27.05 0.21 -30.01
C ARG A 110 -25.88 -0.71 -29.72
N GLY A 111 -26.15 -2.02 -29.71
CA GLY A 111 -25.16 -3.06 -29.52
C GLY A 111 -25.80 -4.45 -29.51
N THR A 112 -24.97 -5.47 -29.69
CA THR A 112 -25.36 -6.88 -29.62
C THR A 112 -24.96 -7.44 -28.26
N ALA A 113 -25.95 -7.91 -27.49
CA ALA A 113 -25.74 -8.45 -26.15
C ALA A 113 -25.38 -9.94 -26.18
N LEU A 114 -25.95 -10.72 -27.10
CA LEU A 114 -25.59 -12.11 -27.33
C LEU A 114 -25.54 -12.37 -28.84
N ALA A 115 -24.37 -12.73 -29.35
CA ALA A 115 -24.17 -12.96 -30.78
C ALA A 115 -24.21 -14.46 -31.10
N ASN A 116 -25.23 -14.89 -31.84
CA ASN A 116 -25.28 -16.19 -32.52
C ASN A 116 -24.96 -17.40 -31.63
N TRP A 117 -25.54 -17.42 -30.42
CA TRP A 117 -25.34 -18.52 -29.50
C TRP A 117 -26.12 -19.75 -29.98
N ALA A 118 -25.46 -20.91 -30.03
CA ALA A 118 -26.06 -22.18 -30.38
C ALA A 118 -25.94 -23.16 -29.20
N GLY A 119 -27.06 -23.73 -28.79
CA GLY A 119 -27.12 -24.75 -27.74
C GLY A 119 -26.55 -26.09 -28.19
N SER A 120 -26.29 -26.95 -27.21
CA SER A 120 -25.82 -28.32 -27.43
C SER A 120 -26.87 -29.39 -27.14
N THR A 121 -28.02 -28.99 -26.57
CA THR A 121 -29.10 -29.93 -26.23
C THR A 121 -30.08 -30.06 -27.37
N GLU A 122 -30.10 -31.26 -27.96
CA GLU A 122 -31.01 -31.65 -29.04
C GLU A 122 -32.47 -31.62 -28.57
N PHE A 123 -33.34 -31.13 -29.46
CA PHE A 123 -34.78 -31.22 -29.30
C PHE A 123 -35.25 -32.68 -29.36
N THR A 124 -36.49 -32.92 -28.97
CA THR A 124 -37.08 -34.25 -29.06
C THR A 124 -38.23 -34.22 -30.04
N THR A 125 -38.65 -35.40 -30.49
CA THR A 125 -39.86 -35.58 -31.29
C THR A 125 -41.16 -35.42 -30.49
N THR A 126 -41.06 -35.29 -29.17
CA THR A 126 -42.14 -34.84 -28.27
C THR A 126 -41.85 -33.43 -27.81
N ALA A 127 -42.85 -32.54 -27.85
CA ALA A 127 -42.66 -31.15 -27.46
C ALA A 127 -42.44 -31.02 -25.96
N ASN A 128 -41.38 -30.33 -25.57
CA ASN A 128 -41.05 -30.06 -24.17
C ASN A 128 -40.25 -28.76 -24.01
N GLY A 129 -40.11 -28.29 -22.76
CA GLY A 129 -39.32 -27.11 -22.42
C GLY A 129 -37.83 -27.30 -22.72
N ARG A 130 -37.24 -26.35 -23.45
CA ARG A 130 -35.83 -26.32 -23.85
C ARG A 130 -35.14 -25.11 -23.24
N ASP A 131 -34.15 -25.41 -22.43
CA ASP A 131 -33.40 -24.46 -21.63
C ASP A 131 -32.09 -24.11 -22.32
N SER A 132 -31.81 -22.82 -22.47
CA SER A 132 -30.53 -22.35 -23.00
C SER A 132 -29.37 -22.52 -22.02
N SER A 133 -29.64 -22.81 -20.73
CA SER A 133 -28.75 -22.51 -19.61
C SER A 133 -28.37 -21.01 -19.56
N ALA A 134 -27.73 -20.57 -18.47
CA ALA A 134 -27.28 -19.19 -18.35
C ALA A 134 -26.11 -18.88 -19.31
N GLN A 135 -26.30 -17.91 -20.19
CA GLN A 135 -25.32 -17.44 -21.16
C GLN A 135 -24.80 -16.06 -20.78
N THR A 136 -23.49 -15.81 -20.95
CA THR A 136 -22.88 -14.51 -20.63
C THR A 136 -23.19 -13.48 -21.71
N LEU A 137 -23.58 -12.28 -21.29
CA LEU A 137 -23.87 -11.15 -22.18
C LEU A 137 -22.65 -10.27 -22.37
N THR A 138 -22.50 -9.76 -23.59
CA THR A 138 -21.72 -8.56 -23.86
C THR A 138 -22.50 -7.34 -23.36
N SER A 139 -21.83 -6.43 -22.66
CA SER A 139 -22.51 -5.26 -22.10
C SER A 139 -22.94 -4.28 -23.19
N VAL A 140 -24.19 -3.82 -23.14
CA VAL A 140 -24.77 -2.88 -24.11
C VAL A 140 -25.37 -1.68 -23.37
N ALA A 141 -24.97 -0.48 -23.76
CA ALA A 141 -25.58 0.75 -23.26
C ALA A 141 -26.99 0.92 -23.84
N VAL A 142 -27.94 1.27 -22.98
CA VAL A 142 -29.37 1.43 -23.29
C VAL A 142 -29.80 2.83 -22.89
N SER A 143 -30.54 3.51 -23.76
CA SER A 143 -31.20 4.78 -23.48
C SER A 143 -32.70 4.56 -23.26
N ALA A 144 -33.38 5.49 -22.57
CA ALA A 144 -34.84 5.45 -22.47
C ALA A 144 -35.48 5.43 -23.87
N GLY A 145 -36.47 4.57 -24.06
CA GLY A 145 -37.13 4.28 -25.33
C GLY A 145 -36.51 3.16 -26.17
N ASP A 146 -35.24 2.79 -25.94
CA ASP A 146 -34.57 1.72 -26.68
C ASP A 146 -35.27 0.36 -26.50
N ARG A 147 -35.18 -0.55 -27.49
CA ARG A 147 -35.89 -1.84 -27.47
C ARG A 147 -34.92 -3.00 -27.38
N LEU A 148 -35.23 -3.97 -26.53
CA LEU A 148 -34.57 -5.27 -26.51
C LEU A 148 -35.20 -6.17 -27.58
N VAL A 149 -34.38 -6.73 -28.46
CA VAL A 149 -34.80 -7.64 -29.53
C VAL A 149 -34.14 -9.00 -29.33
N VAL A 150 -34.97 -10.04 -29.27
CA VAL A 150 -34.54 -11.43 -29.22
C VAL A 150 -34.93 -12.10 -30.53
N GLU A 151 -33.93 -12.42 -31.35
CA GLU A 151 -34.11 -13.32 -32.48
C GLU A 151 -33.85 -14.74 -32.00
N ILE A 152 -34.83 -15.62 -32.20
CA ILE A 152 -34.82 -16.97 -31.67
C ILE A 152 -35.15 -17.96 -32.77
N GLY A 153 -34.43 -19.07 -32.77
CA GLY A 153 -34.49 -20.09 -33.79
C GLY A 153 -33.81 -21.36 -33.32
N TYR A 154 -33.35 -22.15 -34.28
CA TYR A 154 -32.61 -23.37 -34.00
C TYR A 154 -31.47 -23.57 -34.98
N ARG A 155 -30.42 -24.24 -34.54
CA ARG A 155 -29.36 -24.80 -35.39
C ARG A 155 -29.67 -26.26 -35.64
N SER A 156 -29.83 -26.65 -36.90
CA SER A 156 -29.80 -28.06 -37.29
C SER A 156 -28.36 -28.47 -37.57
N ILE A 157 -27.91 -29.61 -37.02
CA ILE A 157 -26.57 -30.19 -37.27
C ILE A 157 -26.72 -31.50 -38.07
N SER A 158 -27.79 -31.63 -38.84
CA SER A 158 -28.07 -32.84 -39.60
C SER A 158 -27.18 -32.96 -40.84
N ALA A 159 -26.75 -34.19 -41.14
CA ALA A 159 -26.16 -34.54 -42.45
C ALA A 159 -27.25 -34.93 -43.49
N ASP A 160 -28.53 -34.87 -43.13
CA ASP A 160 -29.64 -35.27 -43.98
C ASP A 160 -30.02 -34.17 -44.97
N THR A 161 -30.26 -34.55 -46.22
CA THR A 161 -30.68 -33.65 -47.30
C THR A 161 -32.20 -33.46 -47.36
N THR A 162 -32.96 -34.12 -46.50
CA THR A 162 -34.42 -33.98 -46.40
C THR A 162 -34.76 -32.70 -45.65
N ALA A 163 -35.59 -31.84 -46.24
CA ALA A 163 -36.08 -30.65 -45.55
C ALA A 163 -36.89 -31.05 -44.30
N ARG A 164 -36.42 -30.62 -43.13
CA ARG A 164 -37.05 -30.89 -41.84
C ARG A 164 -37.33 -29.60 -41.09
N THR A 165 -38.22 -29.68 -40.12
CA THR A 165 -38.68 -28.53 -39.35
C THR A 165 -38.49 -28.77 -37.87
N ALA A 166 -38.02 -27.76 -37.15
CA ALA A 166 -38.25 -27.63 -35.71
C ALA A 166 -39.27 -26.52 -35.45
N THR A 167 -40.06 -26.69 -34.39
CA THR A 167 -41.19 -25.83 -34.06
C THR A 167 -41.03 -25.29 -32.64
N MET A 168 -41.20 -23.98 -32.47
CA MET A 168 -41.34 -23.32 -31.18
C MET A 168 -42.81 -23.11 -30.82
N ASN A 169 -43.16 -23.38 -29.57
CA ASN A 169 -44.42 -22.99 -28.93
C ASN A 169 -44.20 -21.65 -28.22
N TYR A 170 -45.12 -20.71 -28.44
CA TYR A 170 -45.11 -19.39 -27.81
C TYR A 170 -46.54 -18.93 -27.51
N GLY A 171 -46.68 -17.81 -26.79
CA GLY A 171 -47.94 -17.38 -26.20
C GLY A 171 -48.20 -18.07 -24.88
N ASN A 172 -49.47 -18.45 -24.66
CA ASN A 172 -50.00 -19.03 -23.42
C ASN A 172 -50.20 -18.02 -22.28
N THR A 173 -51.09 -18.38 -21.35
CA THR A 173 -51.46 -17.58 -20.18
C THR A 173 -51.53 -18.42 -18.90
N GLY A 174 -50.81 -19.55 -18.86
CA GLY A 174 -50.78 -20.42 -17.68
C GLY A 174 -50.24 -19.71 -16.44
N THR A 175 -50.69 -20.16 -15.26
CA THR A 175 -50.36 -19.59 -13.94
C THR A 175 -48.96 -19.94 -13.43
N THR A 176 -48.23 -20.77 -14.16
CA THR A 176 -46.85 -21.17 -13.86
C THR A 176 -45.99 -21.07 -15.10
N ASP A 177 -44.73 -20.69 -14.95
CA ASP A 177 -43.76 -20.61 -16.04
C ASP A 177 -43.47 -22.01 -16.62
N LEU A 178 -43.09 -22.07 -17.90
CA LEU A 178 -42.56 -23.30 -18.48
C LEU A 178 -41.20 -23.63 -17.84
N VAL A 179 -40.99 -24.90 -17.51
CA VAL A 179 -39.72 -25.39 -16.95
C VAL A 179 -39.05 -26.37 -17.92
N SER A 180 -37.75 -26.60 -17.73
CA SER A 180 -36.98 -27.52 -18.56
C SER A 180 -37.60 -28.92 -18.59
N ALA A 181 -37.63 -29.53 -19.78
CA ALA A 181 -38.22 -30.84 -20.08
C ALA A 181 -39.74 -31.01 -19.81
N ALA A 182 -40.46 -29.99 -19.32
CA ALA A 182 -41.91 -30.08 -19.12
C ALA A 182 -42.67 -30.15 -20.45
N THR A 183 -43.70 -30.98 -20.51
CA THR A 183 -44.56 -31.17 -21.70
C THR A 183 -45.75 -30.21 -21.76
N THR A 184 -45.91 -29.32 -20.77
CA THR A 184 -46.97 -28.32 -20.68
C THR A 184 -46.76 -27.12 -21.62
N VAL A 185 -46.15 -27.33 -22.79
CA VAL A 185 -45.72 -26.28 -23.73
C VAL A 185 -46.87 -25.50 -24.38
N THR A 186 -48.10 -26.02 -24.32
CA THR A 186 -49.33 -25.36 -24.81
C THR A 186 -50.12 -24.65 -23.71
N THR A 187 -49.65 -24.73 -22.45
CA THR A 187 -50.36 -24.16 -21.29
C THR A 187 -49.45 -23.20 -20.54
N ASN A 188 -48.21 -23.58 -20.28
CA ASN A 188 -47.25 -22.76 -19.56
C ASN A 188 -46.46 -21.89 -20.55
N PRO A 189 -46.30 -20.58 -20.28
CA PRO A 189 -45.58 -19.66 -21.16
C PRO A 189 -44.07 -19.86 -21.08
N GLY A 190 -43.42 -19.79 -22.25
CA GLY A 190 -41.97 -19.67 -22.34
C GLY A 190 -41.50 -18.27 -21.98
N TRP A 191 -40.28 -18.16 -21.45
CA TRP A 191 -39.73 -16.93 -20.89
C TRP A 191 -38.24 -16.78 -21.19
N ILE A 192 -37.76 -15.55 -21.04
CA ILE A 192 -36.35 -15.18 -21.06
C ILE A 192 -36.06 -14.27 -19.86
N GLU A 193 -34.96 -14.54 -19.16
CA GLU A 193 -34.56 -13.81 -17.96
C GLU A 193 -33.12 -13.31 -18.08
N PHE A 194 -32.91 -12.05 -17.75
CA PHE A 194 -31.61 -11.38 -17.73
C PHE A 194 -31.22 -11.10 -16.30
N SER A 195 -30.03 -11.51 -15.86
CA SER A 195 -29.57 -11.28 -14.47
C SER A 195 -29.14 -9.83 -14.20
N GLY A 196 -28.88 -9.06 -15.26
CA GLY A 196 -28.77 -7.60 -15.25
C GLY A 196 -29.73 -6.99 -16.28
N GLY A 197 -30.19 -5.76 -16.03
CA GLY A 197 -31.20 -5.09 -16.84
C GLY A 197 -32.52 -4.80 -16.12
N ASP A 198 -32.66 -5.26 -14.87
CA ASP A 198 -33.69 -4.76 -13.97
C ASP A 198 -33.54 -3.24 -13.78
N GLY A 199 -34.67 -2.54 -13.70
CA GLY A 199 -34.72 -1.08 -13.71
C GLY A 199 -34.71 -0.44 -15.10
N ILE A 200 -34.15 -1.11 -16.12
CA ILE A 200 -33.98 -0.53 -17.48
C ILE A 200 -35.26 -0.65 -18.29
N PHE A 201 -35.87 -1.84 -18.33
CA PHE A 201 -37.10 -2.12 -19.08
C PHE A 201 -38.35 -2.22 -18.20
N SER A 202 -38.15 -2.13 -16.88
CA SER A 202 -39.19 -2.21 -15.85
C SER A 202 -38.82 -1.27 -14.72
N ALA A 203 -39.71 -0.38 -14.30
CA ALA A 203 -39.41 0.54 -13.20
C ALA A 203 -39.60 -0.19 -11.86
N PRO A 204 -38.62 -0.20 -10.93
CA PRO A 204 -38.85 -0.72 -9.60
C PRO A 204 -39.92 0.14 -8.92
N ILE A 205 -40.88 -0.46 -8.21
CA ILE A 205 -42.00 0.29 -7.63
C ILE A 205 -41.53 1.39 -6.66
N ALA A 206 -40.37 1.20 -6.02
CA ALA A 206 -39.71 2.20 -5.18
C ALA A 206 -39.39 3.53 -5.90
N THR A 207 -39.35 3.54 -7.23
CA THR A 207 -39.10 4.74 -8.04
C THR A 207 -40.35 5.62 -8.20
N LEU A 208 -41.55 5.10 -7.92
CA LEU A 208 -42.76 5.92 -7.81
C LEU A 208 -42.68 6.74 -6.52
N GLN A 209 -42.14 7.95 -6.60
CA GLN A 209 -41.99 8.86 -5.47
C GLN A 209 -42.97 10.02 -5.58
N ASP A 210 -43.75 10.25 -4.52
CA ASP A 210 -44.65 11.41 -4.43
C ASP A 210 -44.86 11.83 -2.98
N ASP A 211 -44.52 13.09 -2.67
CA ASP A 211 -44.79 13.75 -1.39
C ASP A 211 -46.02 14.67 -1.47
N PHE A 212 -46.72 14.68 -2.62
CA PHE A 212 -47.87 15.52 -2.93
C PHE A 212 -47.68 17.03 -2.63
N SER A 213 -46.42 17.49 -2.49
CA SER A 213 -46.08 18.87 -2.12
C SER A 213 -46.45 19.90 -3.18
N SER A 214 -46.67 19.45 -4.42
CA SER A 214 -47.09 20.30 -5.55
C SER A 214 -48.50 20.87 -5.42
N GLY A 215 -49.31 20.40 -4.45
CA GLY A 215 -50.67 20.87 -4.23
C GLY A 215 -51.69 20.39 -5.27
N THR A 216 -51.29 19.52 -6.21
CA THR A 216 -52.17 18.91 -7.22
C THR A 216 -51.78 17.46 -7.50
N ILE A 217 -52.71 16.66 -8.04
CA ILE A 217 -52.41 15.29 -8.45
C ILE A 217 -51.57 15.31 -9.73
N ASN A 218 -50.39 14.70 -9.69
CA ASN A 218 -49.52 14.58 -10.86
C ASN A 218 -50.07 13.52 -11.82
N ALA A 219 -50.72 13.94 -12.91
CA ALA A 219 -51.32 13.05 -13.91
C ALA A 219 -50.30 12.12 -14.62
N GLY A 220 -49.00 12.44 -14.60
CA GLY A 220 -47.97 11.56 -15.13
C GLY A 220 -47.66 10.37 -14.20
N ARG A 221 -47.79 10.58 -12.87
CA ARG A 221 -47.60 9.52 -11.87
C ARG A 221 -48.90 8.78 -11.58
N TRP A 222 -49.99 9.52 -11.47
CA TRP A 222 -51.34 9.09 -11.10
C TRP A 222 -52.33 9.38 -12.25
N PRO A 223 -52.24 8.66 -13.38
CA PRO A 223 -53.05 8.94 -14.57
C PRO A 223 -54.53 8.57 -14.40
N THR A 224 -54.88 7.78 -13.38
CA THR A 224 -56.26 7.28 -13.19
C THR A 224 -56.77 7.66 -11.81
N THR A 225 -57.82 8.49 -11.79
CA THR A 225 -58.55 8.88 -10.57
C THR A 225 -60.05 8.78 -10.81
N THR A 226 -60.80 8.22 -9.86
CA THR A 226 -62.27 8.14 -9.89
C THR A 226 -62.84 8.67 -8.57
N GLY A 227 -64.05 9.24 -8.57
CA GLY A 227 -64.61 9.91 -7.39
C GLY A 227 -63.94 11.25 -7.10
N THR A 228 -64.03 11.73 -5.86
CA THR A 228 -63.38 12.98 -5.43
C THR A 228 -62.00 12.70 -4.84
N VAL A 229 -60.94 13.13 -5.55
CA VAL A 229 -59.54 13.08 -5.08
C VAL A 229 -58.94 14.49 -5.16
N THR A 230 -58.41 14.99 -4.06
CA THR A 230 -57.79 16.34 -3.99
C THR A 230 -56.47 16.29 -3.23
N VAL A 231 -55.63 17.32 -3.38
CA VAL A 231 -54.42 17.47 -2.53
C VAL A 231 -54.66 18.62 -1.57
N ILE A 232 -54.62 18.33 -0.27
CA ILE A 232 -54.83 19.31 0.80
C ILE A 232 -53.70 19.18 1.79
N SER A 233 -53.08 20.31 2.15
CA SER A 233 -51.96 20.38 3.09
C SER A 233 -50.78 19.47 2.73
N GLY A 234 -50.55 19.26 1.42
CA GLY A 234 -49.46 18.40 0.94
C GLY A 234 -49.74 16.91 1.01
N ALA A 235 -50.99 16.46 1.21
CA ALA A 235 -51.37 15.05 1.16
C ALA A 235 -52.54 14.84 0.19
N ALA A 236 -52.59 13.69 -0.47
CA ALA A 236 -53.73 13.29 -1.28
C ALA A 236 -54.88 12.84 -0.37
N GLN A 237 -56.07 13.43 -0.54
CA GLN A 237 -57.29 13.06 0.15
C GLN A 237 -58.26 12.37 -0.81
N LEU A 238 -58.70 11.17 -0.45
CA LEU A 238 -59.72 10.39 -1.14
C LEU A 238 -61.01 10.44 -0.31
N GLU A 239 -62.09 10.92 -0.90
CA GLU A 239 -63.40 11.04 -0.23
C GLU A 239 -64.15 9.71 -0.21
N SER A 240 -64.57 9.28 0.98
CA SER A 240 -65.27 8.01 1.21
C SER A 240 -66.63 7.94 0.53
N ALA A 241 -67.41 9.01 0.57
CA ALA A 241 -68.78 9.04 0.06
C ALA A 241 -68.83 8.98 -1.48
N ALA A 242 -67.74 9.40 -2.12
CA ALA A 242 -67.56 9.35 -3.56
C ALA A 242 -67.02 8.01 -4.07
N GLY A 243 -66.66 7.07 -3.17
CA GLY A 243 -65.97 5.84 -3.56
C GLY A 243 -64.66 6.14 -4.29
N ALA A 244 -63.87 7.08 -3.75
CA ALA A 244 -62.72 7.62 -4.45
C ALA A 244 -61.59 6.59 -4.63
N THR A 245 -60.97 6.61 -5.80
CA THR A 245 -59.81 5.77 -6.14
C THR A 245 -58.74 6.57 -6.86
N MET A 246 -57.48 6.22 -6.62
CA MET A 246 -56.31 6.82 -7.28
C MET A 246 -55.30 5.72 -7.63
N ALA A 247 -54.88 5.65 -8.89
CA ALA A 247 -53.97 4.62 -9.37
C ALA A 247 -52.79 5.20 -10.13
N SER A 248 -51.61 4.61 -9.91
CA SER A 248 -50.42 4.92 -10.69
C SER A 248 -50.52 4.34 -12.11
N ALA A 249 -49.60 4.74 -12.99
CA ALA A 249 -49.36 4.00 -14.23
C ALA A 249 -49.02 2.52 -13.93
N ALA A 250 -49.47 1.60 -14.78
CA ALA A 250 -49.17 0.17 -14.72
C ALA A 250 -47.83 -0.14 -15.38
N ALA A 251 -46.74 0.25 -14.71
CA ALA A 251 -45.38 0.21 -15.28
C ALA A 251 -44.32 -0.24 -14.27
N TYR A 252 -44.73 -0.76 -13.12
CA TYR A 252 -43.84 -1.03 -12.00
C TYR A 252 -43.65 -2.52 -11.73
N GLN A 253 -42.51 -2.87 -11.15
CA GLN A 253 -42.21 -4.20 -10.64
C GLN A 253 -42.00 -4.14 -9.12
N LEU A 254 -42.67 -5.05 -8.40
CA LEU A 254 -42.48 -5.19 -6.95
C LEU A 254 -41.30 -6.11 -6.61
N ARG A 255 -41.02 -7.14 -7.42
CA ARG A 255 -39.93 -8.10 -7.18
C ARG A 255 -38.60 -7.40 -6.90
N GLY A 256 -38.02 -7.67 -5.73
CA GLY A 256 -36.75 -7.05 -5.33
C GLY A 256 -36.88 -5.56 -4.95
N SER A 257 -38.09 -5.03 -4.90
CA SER A 257 -38.40 -3.64 -4.63
C SER A 257 -39.29 -3.50 -3.40
N THR A 258 -39.64 -2.26 -3.09
CA THR A 258 -40.52 -1.94 -1.97
C THR A 258 -41.40 -0.73 -2.28
N LEU A 259 -42.66 -0.80 -1.85
CA LEU A 259 -43.58 0.32 -1.78
C LEU A 259 -43.74 0.72 -0.31
N THR A 260 -43.52 1.98 0.02
CA THR A 260 -43.81 2.57 1.33
C THR A 260 -44.81 3.71 1.17
N VAL A 261 -45.76 3.82 2.09
CA VAL A 261 -46.81 4.84 2.04
C VAL A 261 -47.11 5.33 3.47
N GLU A 262 -47.22 6.64 3.67
CA GLU A 262 -47.77 7.22 4.89
C GLU A 262 -49.28 7.38 4.78
N LEU A 263 -49.98 7.08 5.87
CA LEU A 263 -51.43 7.13 5.99
C LEU A 263 -51.80 8.14 7.07
N PRO A 264 -51.84 9.46 6.76
CA PRO A 264 -52.00 10.48 7.80
C PRO A 264 -53.33 10.40 8.56
N SER A 265 -54.40 9.97 7.89
CA SER A 265 -55.71 9.74 8.47
C SER A 265 -56.46 8.66 7.71
N MET A 266 -57.33 7.96 8.43
CA MET A 266 -58.35 7.07 7.88
C MET A 266 -59.73 7.69 8.09
N PRO A 267 -60.72 7.33 7.27
CA PRO A 267 -62.11 7.67 7.56
C PRO A 267 -62.54 7.11 8.92
N ALA A 268 -63.56 7.72 9.52
CA ALA A 268 -64.22 7.29 10.74
C ALA A 268 -65.61 6.72 10.42
N GLY A 269 -66.14 5.90 11.33
CA GLY A 269 -67.48 5.32 11.22
C GLY A 269 -67.49 3.83 10.89
N PRO A 270 -68.65 3.17 11.01
CA PRO A 270 -68.72 1.70 11.03
C PRO A 270 -68.70 1.02 9.66
N SER A 271 -68.80 1.78 8.56
CA SER A 271 -69.11 1.22 7.23
C SER A 271 -68.06 1.53 6.14
N TYR A 272 -66.92 2.13 6.50
CA TYR A 272 -65.88 2.44 5.53
C TYR A 272 -64.91 1.28 5.27
N TYR A 273 -64.28 1.34 4.10
CA TYR A 273 -63.04 0.67 3.77
C TYR A 273 -62.07 1.70 3.18
N ALA A 274 -60.80 1.63 3.56
CA ALA A 274 -59.74 2.46 3.01
C ALA A 274 -58.44 1.65 2.96
N GLY A 275 -57.73 1.70 1.83
CA GLY A 275 -56.59 0.82 1.67
C GLY A 275 -55.59 1.21 0.60
N VAL A 276 -54.42 0.59 0.74
CA VAL A 276 -53.32 0.64 -0.23
C VAL A 276 -53.18 -0.74 -0.85
N GLN A 277 -53.04 -0.79 -2.17
CA GLN A 277 -52.78 -2.00 -2.91
C GLN A 277 -51.56 -1.88 -3.84
N VAL A 278 -50.90 -3.00 -4.05
CA VAL A 278 -50.11 -3.27 -5.26
C VAL A 278 -50.90 -4.24 -6.12
N ARG A 279 -51.34 -3.81 -7.30
CA ARG A 279 -52.29 -4.54 -8.14
C ARG A 279 -51.71 -4.81 -9.53
N ASP A 280 -52.03 -5.96 -10.11
CA ASP A 280 -51.79 -6.19 -11.54
C ASP A 280 -52.87 -5.50 -12.39
N ASP A 281 -52.50 -4.98 -13.56
CA ASP A 281 -53.44 -4.16 -14.33
C ASP A 281 -54.62 -4.96 -14.90
N ALA A 282 -54.33 -6.14 -15.45
CA ALA A 282 -55.30 -6.94 -16.20
C ALA A 282 -55.83 -8.20 -15.47
N GLY A 283 -55.25 -8.61 -14.34
CA GLY A 283 -55.58 -9.88 -13.67
C GLY A 283 -56.49 -9.76 -12.44
N GLY A 284 -56.68 -8.53 -11.93
CA GLY A 284 -57.44 -8.29 -10.71
C GLY A 284 -56.75 -8.80 -9.43
N ASN A 285 -55.49 -9.21 -9.51
CA ASN A 285 -54.72 -9.70 -8.38
C ASN A 285 -54.04 -8.55 -7.63
N TYR A 286 -53.99 -8.64 -6.31
CA TYR A 286 -53.40 -7.59 -5.50
C TYR A 286 -52.79 -8.13 -4.20
N PHE A 287 -51.83 -7.36 -3.69
CA PHE A 287 -51.50 -7.29 -2.28
C PHE A 287 -52.19 -6.06 -1.70
N GLY A 288 -52.86 -6.18 -0.55
CA GLY A 288 -53.65 -5.10 0.04
C GLY A 288 -53.39 -4.92 1.53
N VAL A 289 -53.44 -3.67 1.99
CA VAL A 289 -53.62 -3.32 3.40
C VAL A 289 -54.87 -2.45 3.52
N TYR A 290 -55.84 -2.92 4.30
CA TYR A 290 -57.16 -2.29 4.45
C TYR A 290 -57.50 -1.98 5.88
N ALA A 291 -57.89 -0.73 6.15
CA ALA A 291 -58.61 -0.38 7.36
C ALA A 291 -60.11 -0.44 7.08
N HIS A 292 -60.87 -1.00 8.02
CA HIS A 292 -62.32 -1.11 7.95
C HIS A 292 -62.99 -0.39 9.13
N GLY A 293 -64.25 -0.02 8.96
CA GLY A 293 -65.05 0.67 9.98
C GLY A 293 -65.26 -0.10 11.28
N ASP A 294 -65.03 -1.42 11.29
CA ASP A 294 -65.02 -2.26 12.49
C ASP A 294 -63.70 -2.18 13.29
N THR A 295 -62.80 -1.27 12.91
CA THR A 295 -61.46 -1.06 13.46
C THR A 295 -60.43 -2.15 13.12
N SER A 296 -60.72 -3.04 12.18
CA SER A 296 -59.74 -4.01 11.70
C SER A 296 -58.77 -3.39 10.67
N LEU A 297 -57.50 -3.80 10.74
CA LEU A 297 -56.49 -3.61 9.70
C LEU A 297 -56.15 -4.99 9.11
N THR A 298 -56.53 -5.22 7.87
CA THR A 298 -56.41 -6.49 7.16
C THR A 298 -55.28 -6.45 6.13
N PHE A 299 -54.46 -7.50 6.12
CA PHE A 299 -53.34 -7.73 5.21
C PHE A 299 -53.70 -8.86 4.25
N GLU A 300 -53.83 -8.53 2.98
CA GLU A 300 -54.43 -9.41 1.97
C GLU A 300 -53.44 -9.73 0.85
N LEU A 301 -53.54 -10.98 0.37
CA LEU A 301 -52.97 -11.44 -0.90
C LEU A 301 -54.12 -12.17 -1.61
N ASN A 302 -54.52 -11.66 -2.77
CA ASN A 302 -55.64 -12.23 -3.52
C ASN A 302 -55.48 -13.76 -3.70
N GLY A 303 -56.52 -14.51 -3.33
CA GLY A 303 -56.53 -15.97 -3.38
C GLY A 303 -55.87 -16.68 -2.20
N THR A 304 -55.37 -15.95 -1.19
CA THR A 304 -54.83 -16.50 0.06
C THR A 304 -55.65 -15.97 1.25
N GLY A 305 -55.67 -16.69 2.39
CA GLY A 305 -56.37 -16.24 3.59
C GLY A 305 -55.86 -14.89 4.12
N ASN A 306 -56.76 -14.12 4.75
CA ASN A 306 -56.47 -12.80 5.31
C ASN A 306 -55.77 -12.89 6.68
N VAL A 307 -54.89 -11.93 6.98
CA VAL A 307 -54.33 -11.72 8.32
C VAL A 307 -54.82 -10.38 8.82
N SER A 308 -55.42 -10.31 10.01
CA SER A 308 -55.96 -9.06 10.55
C SER A 308 -55.40 -8.73 11.92
N THR A 309 -55.36 -7.44 12.24
CA THR A 309 -55.03 -6.91 13.57
C THR A 309 -55.93 -5.71 13.85
N THR A 310 -56.00 -5.25 15.10
CA THR A 310 -56.76 -4.01 15.42
C THR A 310 -55.99 -2.80 14.91
N TYR A 311 -56.62 -1.96 14.10
CA TYR A 311 -56.06 -0.73 13.57
C TYR A 311 -55.70 0.25 14.70
N ASN A 312 -54.51 0.85 14.61
CA ASN A 312 -54.07 1.92 15.49
C ASN A 312 -53.29 2.95 14.68
N ALA A 313 -53.84 4.16 14.57
CA ALA A 313 -53.31 5.24 13.74
C ALA A 313 -51.87 5.63 14.06
N THR A 314 -51.42 5.44 15.30
CA THR A 314 -50.02 5.69 15.70
C THR A 314 -49.10 4.57 15.23
N THR A 315 -49.43 3.31 15.51
CA THR A 315 -48.54 2.18 15.18
C THR A 315 -48.59 1.77 13.70
N HIS A 316 -49.64 2.17 12.98
CA HIS A 316 -49.90 1.86 11.57
C HIS A 316 -49.84 3.09 10.67
N ARG A 317 -49.17 4.15 11.15
CA ARG A 317 -48.99 5.41 10.43
C ARG A 317 -48.38 5.23 9.04
N ARG A 318 -47.52 4.21 8.87
CA ARG A 318 -46.92 3.82 7.61
C ARG A 318 -47.14 2.34 7.32
N VAL A 319 -47.31 2.03 6.03
CA VAL A 319 -47.39 0.67 5.49
C VAL A 319 -46.27 0.43 4.48
N ARG A 320 -45.81 -0.82 4.40
CA ARG A 320 -44.80 -1.24 3.41
C ARG A 320 -45.15 -2.58 2.80
N PHE A 321 -45.04 -2.65 1.48
CA PHE A 321 -45.00 -3.87 0.68
C PHE A 321 -43.55 -4.07 0.25
N ARG A 322 -42.95 -5.22 0.56
CA ARG A 322 -41.56 -5.50 0.21
C ARG A 322 -41.47 -6.89 -0.39
N HIS A 323 -40.72 -7.05 -1.47
CA HIS A 323 -40.47 -8.34 -2.09
C HIS A 323 -38.96 -8.55 -2.20
N ASP A 324 -38.43 -9.64 -1.64
CA ASP A 324 -36.98 -9.88 -1.58
C ASP A 324 -36.41 -10.67 -2.78
N GLY A 325 -37.30 -11.20 -3.61
CA GLY A 325 -37.00 -12.02 -4.78
C GLY A 325 -37.62 -13.41 -4.68
N SER A 326 -38.03 -13.81 -3.49
CA SER A 326 -38.66 -15.09 -3.16
C SER A 326 -39.98 -14.96 -2.39
N SER A 327 -40.08 -13.96 -1.52
CA SER A 327 -41.19 -13.76 -0.59
C SER A 327 -41.65 -12.30 -0.58
N CYS A 328 -42.93 -12.09 -0.31
CA CYS A 328 -43.51 -10.78 -0.07
C CYS A 328 -43.76 -10.58 1.43
N TYR A 329 -43.59 -9.35 1.87
CA TYR A 329 -43.81 -8.91 3.24
C TYR A 329 -44.76 -7.72 3.24
N LEU A 330 -45.80 -7.78 4.06
CA LEU A 330 -46.62 -6.63 4.39
C LEU A 330 -46.33 -6.22 5.83
N GLU A 331 -45.96 -4.97 6.00
CA GLU A 331 -45.33 -4.47 7.21
C GLU A 331 -45.94 -3.12 7.60
N THR A 332 -45.99 -2.83 8.90
CA THR A 332 -46.43 -1.52 9.41
C THR A 332 -45.35 -0.87 10.25
N SER A 333 -45.37 0.45 10.33
CA SER A 333 -44.43 1.24 11.11
C SER A 333 -45.09 2.50 11.66
N PRO A 334 -44.77 2.93 12.89
CA PRO A 334 -45.19 4.24 13.40
C PRO A 334 -44.42 5.40 12.75
N ASP A 335 -43.18 5.17 12.33
CA ASP A 335 -42.25 6.24 11.96
C ASP A 335 -41.60 6.07 10.59
N GLY A 336 -41.68 4.88 10.00
CA GLY A 336 -41.02 4.51 8.73
C GLY A 336 -39.57 4.04 8.91
N SER A 337 -39.04 4.04 10.13
CA SER A 337 -37.68 3.57 10.45
C SER A 337 -37.70 2.15 11.01
N THR A 338 -38.65 1.85 11.88
CA THR A 338 -38.81 0.55 12.54
C THR A 338 -40.04 -0.16 12.01
N TRP A 339 -39.83 -1.28 11.33
CA TRP A 339 -40.90 -2.00 10.62
C TRP A 339 -41.29 -3.28 11.37
N THR A 340 -42.58 -3.47 11.58
CA THR A 340 -43.16 -4.71 12.12
C THR A 340 -43.76 -5.51 10.98
N THR A 341 -43.24 -6.71 10.73
CA THR A 341 -43.82 -7.63 9.75
C THR A 341 -45.15 -8.16 10.26
N ARG A 342 -46.22 -7.96 9.48
CA ARG A 342 -47.58 -8.39 9.81
C ARG A 342 -47.97 -9.64 9.05
N ARG A 343 -47.43 -9.80 7.84
CA ARG A 343 -47.65 -10.94 6.96
C ARG A 343 -46.40 -11.23 6.13
N THR A 344 -46.11 -12.52 5.96
CA THR A 344 -45.06 -13.03 5.07
C THR A 344 -45.68 -14.10 4.19
N ASP A 345 -45.56 -13.95 2.88
CA ASP A 345 -46.00 -14.96 1.91
C ASP A 345 -44.79 -15.46 1.12
N GLY A 346 -44.46 -16.74 1.27
CA GLY A 346 -43.45 -17.42 0.47
C GLY A 346 -44.09 -18.24 -0.65
N GLY A 347 -43.35 -18.52 -1.73
CA GLY A 347 -43.89 -19.30 -2.86
C GLY A 347 -44.94 -18.50 -3.64
N LEU A 348 -44.60 -17.25 -3.97
CA LEU A 348 -45.54 -16.28 -4.50
C LEU A 348 -46.13 -16.68 -5.85
N PRO A 349 -47.41 -16.35 -6.10
CA PRO A 349 -48.01 -16.49 -7.43
C PRO A 349 -47.20 -15.73 -8.49
N GLN A 350 -47.18 -16.27 -9.72
CA GLN A 350 -46.42 -15.72 -10.84
C GLN A 350 -46.69 -14.22 -11.09
N TRP A 351 -47.92 -13.76 -10.88
CA TRP A 351 -48.31 -12.37 -11.16
C TRP A 351 -47.51 -11.33 -10.37
N THR A 352 -46.96 -11.71 -9.23
CA THR A 352 -46.14 -10.85 -8.36
C THR A 352 -44.79 -10.48 -8.98
N ASN A 353 -44.36 -11.24 -10.00
CA ASN A 353 -43.11 -11.00 -10.73
C ASN A 353 -43.30 -10.14 -11.98
N PHE A 354 -44.53 -9.80 -12.35
CA PHE A 354 -44.80 -8.97 -13.52
C PHE A 354 -44.26 -7.54 -13.33
N SER A 355 -43.94 -6.89 -14.45
CA SER A 355 -43.34 -5.55 -14.50
C SER A 355 -44.34 -4.44 -14.89
N ASP A 356 -45.63 -4.74 -14.83
CA ASP A 356 -46.73 -3.83 -15.11
C ASP A 356 -47.73 -3.76 -13.95
N LEU A 357 -47.20 -3.83 -12.73
CA LEU A 357 -47.94 -3.57 -11.51
C LEU A 357 -48.18 -2.06 -11.37
N LYS A 358 -49.23 -1.73 -10.62
CA LYS A 358 -49.59 -0.35 -10.23
C LYS A 358 -49.82 -0.26 -8.73
N VAL A 359 -49.59 0.94 -8.20
CA VAL A 359 -50.05 1.32 -6.86
C VAL A 359 -51.48 1.82 -6.98
N PHE A 360 -52.35 1.33 -6.12
CA PHE A 360 -53.77 1.66 -6.14
C PHE A 360 -54.22 2.03 -4.72
N PHE A 361 -54.85 3.18 -4.59
CA PHE A 361 -55.46 3.66 -3.36
C PHE A 361 -56.97 3.69 -3.54
N GLU A 362 -57.69 3.28 -2.51
CA GLU A 362 -59.14 3.32 -2.53
C GLU A 362 -59.73 3.68 -1.18
N CYS A 363 -60.89 4.32 -1.23
CA CYS A 363 -61.70 4.66 -0.08
C CYS A 363 -63.18 4.61 -0.47
N GLY A 364 -64.01 3.98 0.35
CA GLY A 364 -65.46 3.98 0.18
C GLY A 364 -66.19 3.80 1.51
N ASP A 365 -67.37 4.37 1.66
CA ASP A 365 -68.19 4.25 2.89
C ASP A 365 -69.52 3.51 2.74
N GLY A 366 -69.84 3.02 1.54
CA GLY A 366 -71.11 2.36 1.29
C GLY A 366 -72.34 3.29 1.35
N GLY A 367 -72.18 4.62 1.43
CA GLY A 367 -73.22 5.60 1.12
C GLY A 367 -73.63 6.61 2.20
N SER A 368 -72.72 7.15 3.04
CA SER A 368 -73.10 8.22 3.99
C SER A 368 -71.97 9.15 4.38
N SER A 369 -72.22 10.47 4.32
CA SER A 369 -71.41 11.63 4.74
C SER A 369 -69.92 11.61 4.34
N PRO A 370 -69.41 12.67 3.67
CA PRO A 370 -68.01 12.71 3.26
C PRO A 370 -67.05 12.63 4.45
N ASP A 371 -66.14 11.68 4.38
CA ASP A 371 -64.95 11.56 5.22
C ASP A 371 -63.74 11.19 4.34
N TYR A 372 -62.52 11.22 4.88
CA TYR A 372 -61.30 11.24 4.05
C TYR A 372 -60.25 10.21 4.48
N PHE A 373 -59.87 9.38 3.51
CA PHE A 373 -58.62 8.64 3.55
C PHE A 373 -57.51 9.53 3.01
N THR A 374 -56.46 9.75 3.80
CA THR A 374 -55.33 10.56 3.34
C THR A 374 -54.08 9.71 3.14
N VAL A 375 -53.35 10.04 2.08
CA VAL A 375 -52.13 9.38 1.66
C VAL A 375 -51.04 10.42 1.44
N ASP A 376 -49.86 10.14 1.95
CA ASP A 376 -48.70 11.01 1.81
C ASP A 376 -47.40 10.18 1.69
N ASN A 377 -46.31 10.82 1.28
CA ASN A 377 -44.94 10.29 1.32
C ASN A 377 -44.79 8.90 0.66
N VAL A 378 -45.34 8.72 -0.53
CA VAL A 378 -45.24 7.48 -1.32
C VAL A 378 -43.79 7.29 -1.76
N ASN A 379 -43.14 6.23 -1.26
CA ASN A 379 -41.71 5.96 -1.38
C ASN A 379 -40.78 7.11 -0.98
N ILE A 380 -41.29 8.02 -0.16
CA ILE A 380 -40.48 9.06 0.48
C ILE A 380 -40.08 8.52 1.84
N THR A 381 -38.77 8.33 2.01
CA THR A 381 -38.25 7.91 3.31
C THR A 381 -38.53 9.01 4.32
N ALA A 382 -39.20 8.66 5.42
CA ALA A 382 -39.37 9.55 6.55
C ALA A 382 -38.00 10.13 6.92
N ALA A 383 -37.86 11.45 6.88
CA ALA A 383 -36.76 12.06 7.58
C ALA A 383 -36.87 11.58 9.03
N VAL A 384 -35.90 10.78 9.50
CA VAL A 384 -35.75 10.51 10.92
C VAL A 384 -35.84 11.87 11.60
N LEU A 385 -36.71 12.02 12.60
CA LEU A 385 -36.79 13.20 13.47
C LEU A 385 -35.54 13.28 14.37
N SER A 386 -34.38 13.16 13.75
CA SER A 386 -33.15 13.81 14.13
C SER A 386 -33.35 15.25 13.68
N GLY A 387 -33.43 16.22 14.59
CA GLY A 387 -33.49 17.62 14.16
C GLY A 387 -32.37 17.87 13.16
N ALA A 388 -32.67 18.05 11.89
CA ALA A 388 -31.71 18.44 10.88
C ALA A 388 -31.85 19.95 10.73
N ALA A 389 -30.98 20.69 11.39
CA ALA A 389 -30.83 22.10 11.06
C ALA A 389 -30.03 22.14 9.76
N ALA A 390 -30.72 22.24 8.63
CA ALA A 390 -30.15 22.52 7.33
C ALA A 390 -30.32 24.02 7.05
N LEU A 391 -29.24 24.80 7.11
CA LEU A 391 -29.26 26.21 6.76
C LEU A 391 -28.41 26.42 5.51
N THR A 392 -29.07 26.74 4.41
CA THR A 392 -28.45 26.96 3.11
C THR A 392 -28.55 28.45 2.77
N ALA A 393 -27.42 29.11 2.55
CA ALA A 393 -27.39 30.49 2.05
C ALA A 393 -26.73 30.57 0.68
N ALA A 394 -27.32 31.35 -0.23
CA ALA A 394 -26.74 31.65 -1.54
C ALA A 394 -25.54 32.63 -1.46
N SER A 395 -25.29 33.20 -0.28
CA SER A 395 -24.23 34.18 -0.01
C SER A 395 -23.55 33.86 1.34
N ASP A 396 -22.97 34.85 2.02
CA ASP A 396 -22.27 34.61 3.28
C ASP A 396 -23.23 34.22 4.41
N LEU A 397 -22.94 33.11 5.09
CA LEU A 397 -23.73 32.60 6.20
C LEU A 397 -22.93 32.73 7.50
N THR A 398 -23.45 33.49 8.46
CA THR A 398 -22.97 33.49 9.84
C THR A 398 -24.02 32.82 10.72
N ALA A 399 -23.73 31.64 11.26
CA ALA A 399 -24.70 30.87 12.03
C ALA A 399 -24.04 30.14 13.23
N GLY A 400 -24.62 30.29 14.42
CA GLY A 400 -24.25 29.53 15.61
C GLY A 400 -25.24 28.40 15.83
N ALA A 401 -24.81 27.14 15.66
CA ALA A 401 -25.63 25.98 15.94
C ALA A 401 -25.19 25.35 17.27
N VAL A 402 -25.87 25.70 18.35
CA VAL A 402 -25.71 25.04 19.66
C VAL A 402 -26.80 23.99 19.78
N ARG A 403 -26.42 22.74 20.08
CA ARG A 403 -27.37 21.62 20.12
C ARG A 403 -27.12 20.67 21.29
N GLU A 404 -28.18 20.44 22.07
CA GLU A 404 -28.17 19.62 23.30
C GLU A 404 -28.76 18.21 23.10
N THR A 405 -29.33 17.88 21.93
CA THR A 405 -29.97 16.58 21.65
C THR A 405 -29.55 15.97 20.29
N ALA A 406 -29.67 14.65 20.17
CA ALA A 406 -29.13 13.84 19.07
C ALA A 406 -29.72 14.21 17.69
N GLY A 407 -28.85 14.54 16.72
CA GLY A 407 -29.25 14.73 15.32
C GLY A 407 -28.13 15.26 14.41
N ALA A 408 -28.34 15.22 13.09
CA ALA A 408 -27.38 15.76 12.12
C ALA A 408 -27.51 17.30 11.96
N ALA A 409 -26.42 18.03 11.78
CA ALA A 409 -26.46 19.47 11.46
C ALA A 409 -25.75 19.70 10.13
N SER A 410 -26.42 20.32 9.16
CA SER A 410 -25.85 20.62 7.84
C SER A 410 -25.87 22.13 7.59
N LEU A 411 -24.72 22.77 7.47
CA LEU A 411 -24.65 24.18 7.05
C LEU A 411 -23.94 24.25 5.70
N SER A 412 -24.59 24.87 4.72
CA SER A 412 -24.03 25.04 3.38
C SER A 412 -24.10 26.50 2.93
N ALA A 413 -22.98 27.05 2.46
CA ALA A 413 -22.94 28.38 1.87
C ALA A 413 -22.26 28.36 0.50
N THR A 414 -22.85 29.04 -0.49
CA THR A 414 -22.26 29.19 -1.82
C THR A 414 -21.04 30.11 -1.80
N SER A 415 -20.98 31.11 -0.91
CA SER A 415 -19.77 31.91 -0.68
C SER A 415 -19.10 31.52 0.66
N GLY A 416 -19.08 32.37 1.68
CA GLY A 416 -18.38 32.14 2.94
C GLY A 416 -19.30 31.59 4.03
N LEU A 417 -18.83 30.60 4.81
CA LEU A 417 -19.53 30.09 5.99
C LEU A 417 -18.68 30.35 7.23
N THR A 418 -19.20 31.14 8.17
CA THR A 418 -18.62 31.30 9.52
C THR A 418 -19.57 30.67 10.52
N ALA A 419 -19.17 29.55 11.12
CA ALA A 419 -20.04 28.78 12.01
C ALA A 419 -19.33 28.30 13.28
N ALA A 420 -20.01 28.42 14.42
CA ALA A 420 -19.62 27.77 15.67
C ALA A 420 -20.64 26.67 15.96
N ALA A 421 -20.19 25.40 15.92
CA ALA A 421 -21.00 24.24 16.22
C ALA A 421 -20.48 23.58 17.51
N ALA A 422 -21.26 23.66 18.58
CA ALA A 422 -20.98 22.96 19.83
C ALA A 422 -22.00 21.83 20.01
N GLN A 423 -21.53 20.59 20.10
CA GLN A 423 -22.37 19.39 20.28
C GLN A 423 -22.08 18.71 21.61
N GLY A 424 -23.13 18.58 22.44
CA GLY A 424 -23.10 17.88 23.72
C GLY A 424 -23.38 16.36 23.66
N VAL A 425 -24.03 15.86 22.59
CA VAL A 425 -24.58 14.48 22.49
C VAL A 425 -24.47 13.93 21.05
N ALA A 426 -24.62 12.61 20.83
CA ALA A 426 -24.37 11.90 19.57
C ALA A 426 -25.11 12.46 18.32
N GLY A 427 -24.38 12.83 17.26
CA GLY A 427 -24.94 13.30 15.98
C GLY A 427 -23.88 13.74 14.96
N ALA A 428 -24.13 13.61 13.66
CA ALA A 428 -23.16 13.98 12.62
C ALA A 428 -23.22 15.48 12.26
N VAL A 429 -22.09 16.19 12.16
CA VAL A 429 -22.07 17.58 11.68
C VAL A 429 -21.42 17.62 10.31
N SER A 430 -22.11 18.18 9.31
CA SER A 430 -21.56 18.48 7.99
C SER A 430 -21.58 19.98 7.73
N MET A 431 -20.44 20.59 7.47
CA MET A 431 -20.37 21.99 7.05
C MET A 431 -19.66 22.08 5.70
N SER A 432 -20.26 22.74 4.71
CA SER A 432 -19.68 22.91 3.38
C SER A 432 -19.71 24.37 2.92
N ALA A 433 -18.59 24.90 2.44
CA ALA A 433 -18.54 26.22 1.79
C ALA A 433 -17.82 26.14 0.44
N ALA A 434 -18.33 26.83 -0.59
CA ALA A 434 -17.63 26.86 -1.87
C ALA A 434 -16.41 27.81 -1.85
N SER A 435 -16.46 28.91 -1.09
CA SER A 435 -15.29 29.80 -0.96
C SER A 435 -14.47 29.52 0.32
N GLY A 436 -14.79 30.17 1.44
CA GLY A 436 -14.12 30.00 2.74
C GLY A 436 -15.03 29.43 3.82
N LEU A 437 -14.56 28.43 4.57
CA LEU A 437 -15.22 27.91 5.78
C LEU A 437 -14.37 28.23 7.01
N THR A 438 -14.90 29.03 7.94
CA THR A 438 -14.31 29.24 9.27
C THR A 438 -15.20 28.57 10.30
N ALA A 439 -14.73 27.49 10.92
CA ALA A 439 -15.59 26.64 11.75
C ALA A 439 -14.96 26.21 13.08
N GLY A 440 -15.67 26.41 14.19
CA GLY A 440 -15.32 25.82 15.49
C GLY A 440 -16.24 24.64 15.81
N ALA A 441 -15.73 23.41 15.83
CA ALA A 441 -16.48 22.21 16.15
C ALA A 441 -15.99 21.59 17.46
N THR A 442 -16.82 21.58 18.51
CA THR A 442 -16.53 20.85 19.76
C THR A 442 -17.49 19.67 19.89
N VAL A 443 -16.94 18.45 20.03
CA VAL A 443 -17.69 17.19 20.10
C VAL A 443 -17.34 16.47 21.39
N THR A 444 -18.33 16.24 22.26
CA THR A 444 -18.10 15.63 23.59
C THR A 444 -18.51 14.15 23.74
N GLN A 445 -19.16 13.56 22.75
CA GLN A 445 -19.76 12.19 22.77
C GLN A 445 -19.59 11.51 21.39
N PRO A 446 -19.91 10.21 21.18
CA PRO A 446 -19.64 9.51 19.92
C PRO A 446 -20.35 10.15 18.71
N ALA A 447 -19.59 10.74 17.78
CA ALA A 447 -20.13 11.49 16.65
C ALA A 447 -19.11 11.67 15.50
N ALA A 448 -19.58 11.77 14.26
CA ALA A 448 -18.76 12.06 13.08
C ALA A 448 -18.89 13.53 12.66
N THR A 449 -17.77 14.21 12.42
CA THR A 449 -17.74 15.61 11.94
C THR A 449 -17.11 15.64 10.54
N SER A 450 -17.79 16.20 9.55
CA SER A 450 -17.25 16.49 8.21
C SER A 450 -17.27 17.99 7.94
N LEU A 451 -16.11 18.57 7.66
CA LEU A 451 -15.98 19.95 7.23
C LEU A 451 -15.35 19.95 5.83
N SER A 452 -16.02 20.56 4.84
CA SER A 452 -15.49 20.70 3.49
C SER A 452 -15.46 22.16 3.03
N ALA A 453 -14.36 22.57 2.41
CA ALA A 453 -14.29 23.86 1.72
C ALA A 453 -13.66 23.69 0.34
N ALA A 454 -14.25 24.28 -0.70
CA ALA A 454 -13.66 24.20 -2.04
C ALA A 454 -12.47 25.17 -2.22
N SER A 455 -12.35 26.23 -1.42
CA SER A 455 -11.13 27.08 -1.40
C SER A 455 -10.35 26.91 -0.11
N SER A 456 -10.79 27.52 0.99
CA SER A 456 -10.02 27.57 2.24
C SER A 456 -10.86 27.15 3.45
N LEU A 457 -10.31 26.27 4.29
CA LEU A 457 -10.92 25.82 5.54
C LEU A 457 -10.04 26.22 6.71
N THR A 458 -10.56 27.03 7.63
CA THR A 458 -9.94 27.32 8.92
C THR A 458 -10.81 26.72 10.01
N ALA A 459 -10.37 25.65 10.66
CA ALA A 459 -11.23 24.92 11.61
C ALA A 459 -10.53 24.51 12.92
N GLY A 460 -11.21 24.71 14.05
CA GLY A 460 -10.83 24.16 15.35
C GLY A 460 -11.77 23.01 15.71
N ALA A 461 -11.26 21.77 15.72
CA ALA A 461 -12.03 20.57 16.06
C ALA A 461 -11.53 19.93 17.37
N VAL A 462 -12.33 19.97 18.42
CA VAL A 462 -12.05 19.28 19.70
C VAL A 462 -12.96 18.05 19.78
N ALA A 463 -12.39 16.84 19.82
CA ALA A 463 -13.17 15.60 19.94
C ALA A 463 -12.81 14.87 21.25
N THR A 464 -13.72 14.84 22.22
CA THR A 464 -13.45 14.26 23.55
C THR A 464 -14.01 12.84 23.76
N GLY A 465 -14.72 12.25 22.77
CA GLY A 465 -15.34 10.90 22.80
C GLY A 465 -15.01 10.01 21.56
N GLN A 466 -15.68 8.85 21.40
CA GLN A 466 -15.50 7.92 20.26
C GLN A 466 -16.03 8.52 18.93
N GLY A 467 -15.26 9.37 18.25
CA GLY A 467 -15.72 10.10 17.06
C GLY A 467 -14.71 10.12 15.91
N ALA A 468 -15.20 10.36 14.69
CA ALA A 468 -14.37 10.54 13.50
C ALA A 468 -14.45 12.00 13.03
N VAL A 469 -13.32 12.68 12.86
CA VAL A 469 -13.24 14.06 12.34
C VAL A 469 -12.62 14.00 10.94
N ALA A 470 -13.36 14.40 9.92
CA ALA A 470 -12.90 14.55 8.54
C ALA A 470 -12.92 16.03 8.15
N MET A 471 -11.76 16.60 7.82
CA MET A 471 -11.64 17.97 7.31
C MET A 471 -10.99 17.93 5.93
N THR A 472 -11.68 18.46 4.92
CA THR A 472 -11.20 18.46 3.53
C THR A 472 -11.22 19.88 2.95
N ALA A 473 -10.07 20.36 2.47
CA ALA A 473 -10.00 21.63 1.71
C ALA A 473 -9.42 21.39 0.31
N ALA A 474 -10.05 21.94 -0.74
CA ALA A 474 -9.53 21.79 -2.10
C ALA A 474 -8.35 22.74 -2.39
N SER A 475 -8.14 23.81 -1.61
CA SER A 475 -6.88 24.56 -1.62
C SER A 475 -6.17 24.45 -0.27
N SER A 476 -6.48 25.30 0.70
CA SER A 476 -5.73 25.41 1.96
C SER A 476 -6.55 25.01 3.20
N LEU A 477 -6.01 24.13 4.05
CA LEU A 477 -6.59 23.75 5.34
C LEU A 477 -5.69 24.25 6.48
N THR A 478 -6.22 25.10 7.37
CA THR A 478 -5.61 25.44 8.66
C THR A 478 -6.47 24.85 9.76
N ALA A 479 -5.97 23.83 10.46
CA ALA A 479 -6.78 23.06 11.40
C ALA A 479 -6.09 22.83 12.75
N ALA A 480 -6.84 22.97 13.85
CA ALA A 480 -6.42 22.51 15.16
C ALA A 480 -7.32 21.33 15.57
N ALA A 481 -6.77 20.12 15.64
CA ALA A 481 -7.51 18.91 15.99
C ALA A 481 -7.02 18.35 17.33
N THR A 482 -7.88 18.25 18.34
CA THR A 482 -7.49 17.70 19.66
C THR A 482 -8.36 16.48 20.05
N PRO A 483 -8.06 15.28 19.54
CA PRO A 483 -8.75 14.05 19.93
C PRO A 483 -8.27 13.49 21.29
N ILE A 484 -9.19 13.19 22.21
CA ILE A 484 -8.87 12.84 23.61
C ILE A 484 -9.05 11.34 23.97
N ARG A 485 -9.90 10.60 23.25
CA ARG A 485 -10.23 9.17 23.47
C ARG A 485 -10.24 8.43 22.11
N PRO A 486 -10.34 7.08 21.98
CA PRO A 486 -10.20 6.42 20.68
C PRO A 486 -11.10 7.02 19.61
N ALA A 487 -10.48 7.83 18.75
CA ALA A 487 -11.09 8.72 17.78
C ALA A 487 -10.14 8.82 16.57
N ALA A 488 -10.71 8.91 15.37
CA ALA A 488 -9.93 9.02 14.13
C ALA A 488 -10.03 10.45 13.58
N ALA A 489 -8.92 11.08 13.24
CA ALA A 489 -8.89 12.38 12.58
C ALA A 489 -8.24 12.25 11.20
N THR A 490 -9.00 12.51 10.13
CA THR A 490 -8.52 12.60 8.75
C THR A 490 -8.55 14.05 8.29
N LEU A 491 -7.37 14.62 8.01
CA LEU A 491 -7.24 15.96 7.47
C LEU A 491 -6.63 15.89 6.07
N SER A 492 -7.32 16.44 5.08
CA SER A 492 -6.87 16.42 3.67
C SER A 492 -6.89 17.82 3.06
N ALA A 493 -5.79 18.23 2.44
CA ALA A 493 -5.71 19.46 1.66
C ALA A 493 -5.05 19.20 0.30
N ALA A 494 -5.62 19.76 -0.79
CA ALA A 494 -5.01 19.58 -2.11
C ALA A 494 -3.74 20.42 -2.31
N THR A 495 -3.63 21.60 -1.69
CA THR A 495 -2.41 22.42 -1.80
C THR A 495 -1.63 22.47 -0.49
N SER A 496 -2.15 23.13 0.56
CA SER A 496 -1.42 23.34 1.81
C SER A 496 -2.23 22.95 3.05
N LEU A 497 -1.68 22.09 3.91
CA LEU A 497 -2.23 21.74 5.23
C LEU A 497 -1.33 22.28 6.34
N THR A 498 -1.87 23.17 7.18
CA THR A 498 -1.25 23.60 8.44
C THR A 498 -2.07 23.04 9.58
N ALA A 499 -1.55 22.04 10.30
CA ALA A 499 -2.30 21.31 11.31
C ALA A 499 -1.61 21.31 12.69
N ALA A 500 -2.34 21.69 13.73
CA ALA A 500 -1.94 21.45 15.12
C ALA A 500 -2.76 20.27 15.66
N ALA A 501 -2.17 19.07 15.73
CA ALA A 501 -2.87 17.86 16.15
C ALA A 501 -2.36 17.38 17.52
N SER A 502 -3.20 17.44 18.56
CA SER A 502 -2.85 16.96 19.90
C SER A 502 -3.66 15.72 20.26
N THR A 503 -3.03 14.55 20.32
CA THR A 503 -3.72 13.27 20.61
C THR A 503 -3.46 12.82 22.05
N THR A 504 -4.50 12.47 22.82
CA THR A 504 -4.35 12.18 24.27
C THR A 504 -4.63 10.73 24.74
N GLN A 505 -5.31 9.84 23.99
CA GLN A 505 -5.39 8.39 24.31
C GLN A 505 -6.01 7.56 23.15
N GLY A 506 -5.31 6.57 22.57
CA GLY A 506 -5.91 5.57 21.65
C GLY A 506 -6.40 6.07 20.28
N ALA A 507 -6.03 7.29 19.87
CA ALA A 507 -6.54 7.94 18.65
C ALA A 507 -5.63 7.72 17.43
N ALA A 508 -6.20 7.72 16.22
CA ALA A 508 -5.44 7.68 14.97
C ALA A 508 -5.57 9.01 14.22
N ALA A 509 -4.45 9.61 13.80
CA ALA A 509 -4.47 10.82 12.97
C ALA A 509 -3.80 10.55 11.62
N ALA A 510 -4.54 10.77 10.53
CA ALA A 510 -4.04 10.73 9.16
C ALA A 510 -4.09 12.14 8.57
N LEU A 511 -2.94 12.72 8.25
CA LEU A 511 -2.81 14.03 7.64
C LEU A 511 -2.22 13.88 6.25
N THR A 512 -2.95 14.31 5.23
CA THR A 512 -2.56 14.21 3.82
C THR A 512 -2.57 15.58 3.16
N ALA A 513 -1.45 15.98 2.56
CA ALA A 513 -1.38 17.18 1.72
C ALA A 513 -0.78 16.86 0.35
N ALA A 514 -1.41 17.31 -0.75
CA ALA A 514 -0.87 17.07 -2.09
C ALA A 514 0.34 17.97 -2.43
N SER A 515 0.55 19.11 -1.76
CA SER A 515 1.79 19.89 -1.91
C SER A 515 2.57 20.00 -0.59
N SER A 516 2.08 20.76 0.39
CA SER A 516 2.85 21.07 1.61
C SER A 516 2.07 20.77 2.90
N LEU A 517 2.68 20.05 3.83
CA LEU A 517 2.16 19.76 5.18
C LEU A 517 3.07 20.39 6.24
N THR A 518 2.53 21.31 7.04
CA THR A 518 3.17 21.82 8.26
C THR A 518 2.38 21.33 9.47
N ALA A 519 2.94 20.43 10.26
CA ALA A 519 2.24 19.82 11.40
C ALA A 519 2.99 20.05 12.72
N ALA A 520 2.28 20.54 13.74
CA ALA A 520 2.73 20.53 15.13
C ALA A 520 1.92 19.47 15.89
N ALA A 521 2.54 18.34 16.20
CA ALA A 521 1.87 17.23 16.85
C ALA A 521 2.44 17.00 18.26
N VAL A 522 1.59 17.01 19.28
CA VAL A 522 1.96 16.73 20.67
C VAL A 522 1.19 15.49 21.14
N ARG A 523 1.89 14.48 21.67
CA ARG A 523 1.32 13.18 22.06
C ARG A 523 1.49 12.91 23.56
N THR A 524 0.52 12.26 24.20
CA THR A 524 0.65 11.82 25.61
C THR A 524 0.59 10.30 25.86
N GLN A 525 -0.03 9.45 25.02
CA GLN A 525 -0.27 7.99 25.27
C GLN A 525 -0.59 7.16 23.98
N PRO A 526 -0.73 5.80 23.96
CA PRO A 526 -0.54 5.00 22.72
C PRO A 526 -1.56 5.30 21.60
N ALA A 527 -1.07 5.71 20.43
CA ALA A 527 -1.85 6.26 19.30
C ALA A 527 -1.02 6.30 17.99
N SER A 528 -1.53 5.82 16.85
CA SER A 528 -0.80 5.83 15.56
C SER A 528 -1.02 7.15 14.80
N THR A 529 0.04 7.69 14.19
CA THR A 529 -0.05 8.87 13.32
C THR A 529 0.65 8.62 11.99
N ALA A 530 -0.06 8.88 10.90
CA ALA A 530 0.44 8.82 9.53
C ALA A 530 0.37 10.21 8.90
N MET A 531 1.53 10.73 8.48
CA MET A 531 1.62 12.02 7.80
C MET A 531 2.20 11.81 6.41
N ALA A 532 1.46 12.25 5.38
CA ALA A 532 1.86 12.12 3.98
C ALA A 532 1.81 13.48 3.28
N ALA A 533 2.91 13.86 2.62
CA ALA A 533 2.96 15.06 1.78
C ALA A 533 3.68 14.79 0.45
N ALA A 534 3.10 15.21 -0.68
CA ALA A 534 3.73 14.94 -1.98
C ALA A 534 4.96 15.83 -2.25
N SER A 535 5.04 17.06 -1.75
CA SER A 535 6.19 17.95 -2.01
C SER A 535 7.03 18.27 -0.77
N SER A 536 6.43 18.72 0.34
CA SER A 536 7.19 19.06 1.54
C SER A 536 6.42 18.78 2.83
N LEU A 537 7.10 18.16 3.80
CA LEU A 537 6.60 17.81 5.13
C LEU A 537 7.49 18.47 6.19
N THR A 538 6.93 19.40 6.96
CA THR A 538 7.59 19.98 8.15
C THR A 538 6.81 19.55 9.39
N ALA A 539 7.38 18.69 10.22
CA ALA A 539 6.72 18.12 11.39
C ALA A 539 7.49 18.42 12.69
N ASN A 540 6.83 19.07 13.65
CA ASN A 540 7.32 19.26 15.01
C ASN A 540 6.56 18.27 15.91
N ALA A 541 7.06 17.04 16.04
CA ALA A 541 6.31 15.91 16.58
C ALA A 541 6.87 15.43 17.93
N GLY A 542 6.31 15.94 19.02
CA GLY A 542 6.66 15.57 20.41
C GLY A 542 5.91 14.32 20.87
N ALA A 543 6.65 13.30 21.29
CA ALA A 543 6.16 12.01 21.75
C ALA A 543 6.38 11.81 23.26
N VAL A 544 5.48 11.13 23.97
CA VAL A 544 5.67 10.88 25.43
C VAL A 544 5.58 9.40 25.83
N GLN A 545 4.70 8.53 25.27
CA GLN A 545 4.67 7.06 25.54
C GLN A 545 4.04 6.18 24.42
N SER A 546 4.71 5.06 24.07
CA SER A 546 4.31 3.91 23.22
C SER A 546 3.49 4.10 21.94
N ALA A 547 4.10 4.50 20.81
CA ALA A 547 3.43 4.39 19.50
C ALA A 547 4.36 4.36 18.27
N ALA A 548 3.80 4.00 17.10
CA ALA A 548 4.48 4.05 15.81
C ALA A 548 4.17 5.35 15.05
N ALA A 549 5.20 6.06 14.58
CA ALA A 549 5.07 7.23 13.72
C ALA A 549 5.63 6.92 12.33
N ALA A 550 4.79 7.07 11.30
CA ALA A 550 5.17 6.96 9.89
C ALA A 550 5.06 8.34 9.22
N LEU A 551 6.21 8.91 8.84
CA LEU A 551 6.28 10.15 8.07
C LEU A 551 6.82 9.83 6.67
N THR A 552 6.02 10.11 5.64
CA THR A 552 6.37 9.82 4.25
C THR A 552 6.23 11.08 3.40
N SER A 553 7.28 11.48 2.68
CA SER A 553 7.18 12.53 1.66
C SER A 553 7.93 12.18 0.37
N ALA A 554 7.37 12.58 -0.78
CA ALA A 554 7.99 12.40 -2.09
C ALA A 554 9.02 13.48 -2.47
N ALA A 555 9.24 14.50 -1.63
CA ALA A 555 10.43 15.36 -1.76
C ALA A 555 11.12 15.58 -0.40
N THR A 556 10.69 16.54 0.41
CA THR A 556 11.45 16.95 1.61
C THR A 556 10.72 16.65 2.92
N VAL A 557 11.42 16.05 3.89
CA VAL A 557 10.95 15.89 5.28
C VAL A 557 11.88 16.65 6.23
N THR A 558 11.34 17.60 6.98
CA THR A 558 12.03 18.26 8.10
C THR A 558 11.31 17.92 9.39
N ALA A 559 11.94 17.13 10.26
CA ALA A 559 11.34 16.67 11.52
C ALA A 559 12.14 17.19 12.74
N ALA A 560 11.45 17.77 13.71
CA ALA A 560 12.04 18.21 14.98
C ALA A 560 11.26 17.62 16.18
N GLY A 561 11.98 17.03 17.16
CA GLY A 561 11.45 16.74 18.50
C GLY A 561 11.03 15.30 18.88
N VAL A 562 11.79 14.26 18.56
CA VAL A 562 11.45 12.87 18.95
C VAL A 562 12.06 12.49 20.32
N VAL A 563 11.21 12.25 21.34
CA VAL A 563 11.59 11.56 22.60
C VAL A 563 10.60 10.41 22.85
N ASP A 564 11.04 9.16 23.03
CA ASP A 564 10.14 8.00 23.19
C ASP A 564 10.62 6.97 24.24
N ARG A 565 9.63 6.35 24.92
CA ARG A 565 9.74 5.03 25.59
C ARG A 565 8.45 4.23 25.27
N PRO A 566 8.49 2.90 25.07
CA PRO A 566 8.89 2.14 23.86
C PRO A 566 7.97 2.31 22.61
N GLY A 567 8.50 2.72 21.44
CA GLY A 567 7.77 2.84 20.15
C GLY A 567 8.67 2.98 18.90
N ALA A 568 8.24 2.55 17.70
CA ALA A 568 9.06 2.54 16.47
C ALA A 568 8.87 3.78 15.58
N ALA A 569 9.95 4.38 15.09
CA ALA A 569 9.91 5.53 14.17
C ALA A 569 10.43 5.13 12.78
N ALA A 570 9.57 5.27 11.75
CA ALA A 570 9.92 5.06 10.36
C ALA A 570 9.74 6.39 9.58
N LEU A 571 10.84 7.00 9.17
CA LEU A 571 10.85 8.24 8.41
C LEU A 571 11.43 7.98 7.02
N SER A 572 10.67 8.32 5.97
CA SER A 572 11.10 8.16 4.58
C SER A 572 10.92 9.45 3.78
N ALA A 573 11.97 9.86 3.07
CA ALA A 573 11.94 10.98 2.12
C ALA A 573 12.55 10.56 0.79
N ALA A 574 11.89 10.87 -0.34
CA ALA A 574 12.41 10.54 -1.66
C ALA A 574 13.53 11.49 -2.14
N THR A 575 13.65 12.71 -1.59
CA THR A 575 14.83 13.57 -1.84
C THR A 575 15.63 13.79 -0.56
N SER A 576 15.21 14.70 0.32
CA SER A 576 15.98 15.04 1.53
C SER A 576 15.22 14.83 2.84
N LEU A 577 15.89 14.20 3.81
CA LEU A 577 15.40 14.03 5.18
C LEU A 577 16.33 14.79 6.15
N ALA A 578 15.80 15.79 6.86
CA ALA A 578 16.48 16.54 7.91
C ALA A 578 15.80 16.27 9.26
N VAL A 579 16.54 15.73 10.24
CA VAL A 579 16.01 15.34 11.56
C VAL A 579 16.79 16.02 12.67
N THR A 580 16.10 16.69 13.60
CA THR A 580 16.69 17.36 14.76
C THR A 580 16.07 16.85 16.08
N GLY A 581 16.85 16.14 16.90
CA GLY A 581 16.50 15.70 18.26
C GLY A 581 15.79 14.34 18.36
N ALA A 582 16.53 13.23 18.50
CA ALA A 582 15.99 11.88 18.73
C ALA A 582 16.50 11.24 20.04
N ALA A 583 15.62 10.88 20.98
CA ALA A 583 15.95 10.07 22.16
C ALA A 583 14.93 8.93 22.36
N THR A 584 15.35 7.67 22.26
CA THR A 584 14.46 6.48 22.36
C THR A 584 14.95 5.47 23.39
N TYR A 585 14.03 5.02 24.25
CA TYR A 585 14.22 3.95 25.24
C TYR A 585 13.40 2.73 24.80
N GLN A 586 14.01 1.55 24.60
CA GLN A 586 13.33 0.31 24.14
C GLN A 586 12.71 0.39 22.72
N ALA A 587 13.45 0.81 21.67
CA ALA A 587 12.88 1.04 20.33
C ALA A 587 13.84 1.00 19.11
N ALA A 588 13.31 0.71 17.91
CA ALA A 588 14.03 0.75 16.64
C ALA A 588 13.73 2.04 15.83
N ALA A 589 14.77 2.65 15.23
CA ALA A 589 14.64 3.80 14.35
C ALA A 589 15.20 3.49 12.94
N ALA A 590 14.35 3.65 11.92
CA ALA A 590 14.71 3.49 10.51
C ALA A 590 14.52 4.82 9.76
N LEU A 591 15.62 5.45 9.37
CA LEU A 591 15.62 6.72 8.62
C LEU A 591 16.17 6.46 7.21
N VAL A 592 15.35 6.71 6.19
CA VAL A 592 15.69 6.46 4.78
C VAL A 592 15.52 7.74 3.97
N ALA A 593 16.58 8.14 3.26
CA ALA A 593 16.53 9.22 2.27
C ALA A 593 17.09 8.76 0.92
N ALA A 594 16.40 9.05 -0.19
CA ALA A 594 16.92 8.67 -1.51
C ALA A 594 18.08 9.55 -2.01
N THR A 595 18.22 10.80 -1.55
CA THR A 595 19.40 11.62 -1.88
C THR A 595 20.18 12.04 -0.63
N THR A 596 19.61 12.86 0.26
CA THR A 596 20.36 13.45 1.38
C THR A 596 19.70 13.20 2.73
N LEU A 597 20.44 12.63 3.68
CA LEU A 597 20.02 12.47 5.08
C LEU A 597 20.92 13.32 5.99
N THR A 598 20.33 14.28 6.70
CA THR A 598 21.00 15.06 7.75
C THR A 598 20.32 14.77 9.08
N ALA A 599 21.03 14.14 10.02
CA ALA A 599 20.51 13.81 11.33
C ALA A 599 21.36 14.47 12.42
N THR A 600 20.74 15.33 13.23
CA THR A 600 21.37 16.07 14.32
C THR A 600 20.70 15.74 15.66
N ALA A 601 21.45 15.12 16.57
CA ALA A 601 21.16 14.68 17.96
C ALA A 601 20.47 13.29 18.15
N THR A 602 21.14 12.41 18.92
CA THR A 602 20.75 11.04 19.31
C THR A 602 20.81 10.80 20.85
N ARG A 603 20.07 9.79 21.39
CA ARG A 603 20.59 8.73 22.30
C ARG A 603 19.60 7.55 22.47
N ILE A 604 20.11 6.31 22.38
CA ILE A 604 19.38 5.03 22.40
C ILE A 604 19.74 4.21 23.64
N GLN A 605 18.74 3.70 24.38
CA GLN A 605 18.86 2.43 25.12
C GLN A 605 17.54 1.81 25.67
N PRO A 606 17.23 0.52 25.42
CA PRO A 606 17.78 -0.42 24.41
C PRO A 606 17.13 -0.24 23.02
N GLY A 607 17.87 -0.43 21.91
CA GLY A 607 17.29 -0.25 20.55
C GLY A 607 18.28 -0.30 19.37
N ALA A 608 17.83 -0.65 18.16
CA ALA A 608 18.66 -0.67 16.93
C ALA A 608 18.43 0.59 16.07
N ALA A 609 19.49 1.11 15.42
CA ALA A 609 19.40 2.24 14.51
C ALA A 609 20.00 1.93 13.14
N THR A 610 19.20 2.16 12.09
CA THR A 610 19.60 2.04 10.68
C THR A 610 19.37 3.37 9.98
N LEU A 611 20.45 3.98 9.48
CA LEU A 611 20.40 5.20 8.67
C LEU A 611 20.94 4.90 7.27
N THR A 612 20.11 5.11 6.25
CA THR A 612 20.44 4.86 4.85
C THR A 612 20.20 6.09 4.00
N ALA A 613 21.23 6.54 3.27
CA ALA A 613 21.11 7.57 2.25
C ALA A 613 21.63 7.06 0.91
N ALA A 614 20.89 7.23 -0.19
CA ALA A 614 21.39 6.81 -1.50
C ALA A 614 22.43 7.77 -2.11
N SER A 615 22.63 8.98 -1.58
CA SER A 615 23.77 9.84 -1.95
C SER A 615 24.59 10.29 -0.74
N SER A 616 24.10 11.19 0.10
CA SER A 616 24.89 11.76 1.20
C SER A 616 24.23 11.61 2.57
N LEU A 617 25.00 11.15 3.56
CA LEU A 617 24.61 11.01 4.96
C LEU A 617 25.52 11.87 5.85
N THR A 618 24.93 12.83 6.57
CA THR A 618 25.61 13.61 7.62
C THR A 618 24.95 13.31 8.96
N ALA A 619 25.68 12.72 9.90
CA ALA A 619 25.18 12.37 11.23
C ALA A 619 25.98 13.10 12.33
N GLY A 620 25.28 13.86 13.17
CA GLY A 620 25.84 14.63 14.27
C GLY A 620 25.28 14.24 15.65
N ALA A 621 26.17 13.91 16.58
CA ALA A 621 26.00 13.63 18.02
C ALA A 621 25.25 12.34 18.43
N THR A 622 25.94 11.49 19.22
CA THR A 622 25.75 10.04 19.53
C THR A 622 25.41 9.73 21.01
N GLN A 623 24.74 8.59 21.37
CA GLN A 623 25.24 7.53 22.31
C GLN A 623 24.32 6.31 22.66
N THR A 624 24.97 5.26 23.17
CA THR A 624 24.66 3.84 23.53
C THR A 624 24.04 3.45 24.87
N ALA A 625 23.66 2.16 25.00
CA ALA A 625 24.34 1.04 25.74
C ALA A 625 23.68 -0.38 25.74
N VAL A 626 23.44 -1.12 24.61
CA VAL A 626 23.29 -2.63 24.41
C VAL A 626 22.82 -3.03 22.94
N ALA A 627 23.11 -2.32 21.83
CA ALA A 627 22.67 -2.79 20.47
C ALA A 627 23.45 -2.18 19.27
N ALA A 628 23.37 -2.83 18.09
CA ALA A 628 24.14 -2.54 16.86
C ALA A 628 23.73 -1.24 16.12
N VAL A 629 24.71 -0.61 15.43
CA VAL A 629 24.53 0.61 14.62
C VAL A 629 25.01 0.36 13.18
N SER A 630 24.17 0.69 12.19
CA SER A 630 24.52 0.62 10.76
C SER A 630 24.30 1.97 10.05
N LEU A 631 25.36 2.48 9.44
CA LEU A 631 25.37 3.73 8.67
C LEU A 631 25.82 3.45 7.23
N SER A 632 24.99 3.79 6.24
CA SER A 632 25.28 3.54 4.81
C SER A 632 25.01 4.75 3.92
N ALA A 633 25.97 5.06 3.04
CA ALA A 633 25.84 6.08 1.99
C ALA A 633 26.48 5.64 0.67
N ALA A 634 25.88 6.00 -0.48
CA ALA A 634 26.50 5.70 -1.80
C ALA A 634 27.49 6.78 -2.29
N SER A 635 27.42 8.00 -1.80
CA SER A 635 28.39 9.05 -2.12
C SER A 635 29.23 9.37 -0.89
N THR A 636 28.68 10.12 0.06
CA THR A 636 29.46 10.70 1.16
C THR A 636 28.84 10.36 2.51
N LEU A 637 29.62 9.79 3.42
CA LEU A 637 29.26 9.59 4.81
C LEU A 637 30.17 10.44 5.70
N SER A 638 29.58 11.42 6.41
CA SER A 638 30.27 12.23 7.42
C SER A 638 29.63 11.99 8.79
N ALA A 639 30.43 11.50 9.74
CA ALA A 639 29.98 11.18 11.10
C ALA A 639 30.83 11.89 12.15
N SER A 640 30.19 12.62 13.08
CA SER A 640 30.86 13.35 14.16
C SER A 640 30.41 12.90 15.55
N ALA A 641 31.40 12.56 16.40
CA ALA A 641 31.28 12.23 17.83
C ALA A 641 30.45 10.98 18.16
N ALA A 642 31.01 9.76 18.03
CA ALA A 642 30.39 8.51 18.50
C ALA A 642 30.99 7.92 19.78
N ALA A 643 30.15 7.67 20.78
CA ALA A 643 30.52 6.87 21.94
C ALA A 643 29.57 5.67 22.05
N THR A 644 30.14 4.47 22.21
CA THR A 644 29.38 3.23 22.28
C THR A 644 29.86 2.33 23.42
N PHE A 645 28.99 1.92 24.35
CA PHE A 645 29.25 0.89 25.36
C PHE A 645 28.72 -0.47 24.86
N GLN A 646 29.62 -1.44 24.61
CA GLN A 646 29.35 -2.87 24.27
C GLN A 646 28.61 -3.20 22.95
N ALA A 647 28.82 -2.47 21.84
CA ALA A 647 28.19 -2.80 20.54
C ALA A 647 29.19 -2.93 19.37
N ALA A 648 28.75 -3.55 18.26
CA ALA A 648 29.43 -3.55 16.95
C ALA A 648 28.97 -2.33 16.12
N VAL A 649 29.91 -1.73 15.38
CA VAL A 649 29.67 -0.56 14.52
C VAL A 649 30.13 -0.86 13.10
N ASP A 650 29.20 -0.80 12.15
CA ASP A 650 29.46 -0.95 10.71
C ASP A 650 29.20 0.38 9.99
N MET A 651 30.24 0.90 9.34
CA MET A 651 30.17 2.11 8.51
C MET A 651 30.63 1.82 7.08
N HIS A 652 29.76 2.08 6.11
CA HIS A 652 30.04 1.85 4.68
C HIS A 652 29.72 3.09 3.84
N ALA A 653 30.69 3.54 3.05
CA ALA A 653 30.50 4.55 2.01
C ALA A 653 31.04 4.05 0.67
N VAL A 654 30.33 4.25 -0.43
CA VAL A 654 30.90 3.92 -1.75
C VAL A 654 31.96 4.95 -2.15
N SER A 655 31.69 6.27 -2.06
CA SER A 655 32.71 7.26 -2.47
C SER A 655 33.64 7.66 -1.32
N ALA A 656 33.19 8.47 -0.36
CA ALA A 656 34.04 8.98 0.72
C ALA A 656 33.44 8.78 2.12
N LEU A 657 34.27 8.32 3.07
CA LEU A 657 33.95 8.17 4.48
C LEU A 657 34.86 9.08 5.32
N ASP A 658 34.29 10.09 5.96
CA ASP A 658 34.99 11.01 6.86
C ASP A 658 34.46 10.88 8.30
N VAL A 659 35.33 10.48 9.22
CA VAL A 659 34.98 10.22 10.62
C VAL A 659 35.84 11.05 11.56
N ALA A 660 35.18 11.90 12.34
CA ALA A 660 35.80 12.78 13.33
C ALA A 660 35.37 12.42 14.77
N ALA A 661 36.36 12.10 15.61
CA ALA A 661 36.26 11.86 17.06
C ALA A 661 35.37 10.69 17.50
N THR A 662 35.93 9.48 17.57
CA THR A 662 35.25 8.27 18.07
C THR A 662 35.91 7.76 19.36
N VAL A 663 35.15 7.63 20.46
CA VAL A 663 35.63 7.03 21.73
C VAL A 663 34.81 5.77 22.00
N LEU A 664 35.40 4.59 21.82
CA LEU A 664 34.68 3.32 21.69
C LEU A 664 35.18 2.25 22.68
N PRO A 665 34.45 1.96 23.77
CA PRO A 665 34.43 0.63 24.37
C PRO A 665 33.54 -0.33 23.55
N VAL A 666 33.98 -0.65 22.32
CA VAL A 666 33.27 -1.52 21.35
C VAL A 666 33.67 -2.99 21.40
N ALA A 667 32.75 -3.86 20.97
CA ALA A 667 32.99 -5.27 20.67
C ALA A 667 33.67 -5.49 19.30
N GLY A 668 33.60 -4.50 18.39
CA GLY A 668 34.32 -4.47 17.10
C GLY A 668 33.97 -3.21 16.30
N LEU A 669 34.93 -2.73 15.48
CA LEU A 669 34.75 -1.58 14.56
C LEU A 669 35.12 -2.01 13.13
N ALA A 670 34.18 -1.88 12.19
CA ALA A 670 34.40 -2.09 10.76
C ALA A 670 34.08 -0.82 9.96
N MET A 671 35.04 -0.33 9.18
CA MET A 671 34.88 0.82 8.31
C MET A 671 35.36 0.49 6.89
N THR A 672 34.53 0.77 5.89
CA THR A 672 34.82 0.43 4.49
C THR A 672 34.49 1.59 3.55
N ALA A 673 35.40 1.88 2.60
CA ALA A 673 35.17 2.85 1.53
C ALA A 673 35.73 2.39 0.17
N GLN A 674 35.13 2.79 -0.96
CA GLN A 674 35.70 2.49 -2.30
C GLN A 674 36.70 3.57 -2.75
N SER A 675 36.43 4.86 -2.52
CA SER A 675 37.36 5.93 -2.95
C SER A 675 38.27 6.42 -1.82
N GLY A 676 37.74 7.00 -0.75
CA GLY A 676 38.57 7.59 0.32
C GLY A 676 38.00 7.35 1.72
N LEU A 677 38.89 7.05 2.67
CA LEU A 677 38.55 6.94 4.09
C LEU A 677 39.49 7.81 4.92
N THR A 678 38.93 8.78 5.64
CA THR A 678 39.63 9.63 6.61
C THR A 678 39.09 9.35 8.01
N ALA A 679 39.96 8.93 8.92
CA ALA A 679 39.60 8.66 10.32
C ALA A 679 40.51 9.46 11.25
N SER A 680 39.91 10.34 12.07
CA SER A 680 40.67 11.20 12.99
C SER A 680 40.23 11.05 14.45
N ALA A 681 41.23 11.02 15.35
CA ALA A 681 41.05 11.00 16.80
C ALA A 681 40.26 9.78 17.34
N LEU A 682 40.59 8.58 16.85
CA LEU A 682 39.97 7.32 17.28
C LEU A 682 40.57 6.80 18.60
N ARG A 683 39.76 6.54 19.63
CA ARG A 683 40.16 5.87 20.88
C ARG A 683 39.33 4.59 21.09
N THR A 684 39.94 3.41 21.10
CA THR A 684 39.22 2.14 21.37
C THR A 684 39.86 1.33 22.50
N ALA A 685 39.07 0.56 23.27
CA ALA A 685 39.54 -0.06 24.52
C ALA A 685 39.63 -1.60 24.56
N ILE A 686 38.84 -2.37 23.77
CA ILE A 686 38.56 -3.79 24.13
C ILE A 686 38.63 -4.83 22.99
N SER A 687 38.38 -4.52 21.70
CA SER A 687 38.32 -5.54 20.61
C SER A 687 38.69 -5.00 19.21
N ALA A 688 38.70 -5.87 18.18
CA ALA A 688 39.32 -5.69 16.86
C ALA A 688 38.86 -4.45 16.07
N VAL A 689 39.81 -3.83 15.35
CA VAL A 689 39.59 -2.67 14.45
C VAL A 689 39.98 -3.07 13.02
N THR A 690 39.01 -3.02 12.11
CA THR A 690 39.22 -3.28 10.68
C THR A 690 38.82 -2.05 9.86
N MET A 691 39.75 -1.51 9.08
CA MET A 691 39.45 -0.45 8.11
C MET A 691 39.99 -0.84 6.74
N SER A 692 39.18 -0.64 5.71
CA SER A 692 39.62 -0.82 4.33
C SER A 692 39.14 0.30 3.40
N SER A 693 40.02 0.72 2.49
CA SER A 693 39.69 1.63 1.40
C SER A 693 40.22 1.08 0.09
N ALA A 694 39.46 1.14 -1.02
CA ALA A 694 39.98 0.69 -2.31
C ALA A 694 40.93 1.71 -2.98
N SER A 695 40.94 2.99 -2.56
CA SER A 695 41.94 3.97 -3.05
C SER A 695 42.80 4.55 -1.92
N GLN A 696 42.31 5.49 -1.11
CA GLN A 696 43.13 6.12 -0.05
C GLN A 696 42.56 5.89 1.35
N LEU A 697 43.44 5.58 2.30
CA LEU A 697 43.15 5.45 3.73
C LEU A 697 44.10 6.37 4.51
N ASP A 698 43.55 7.37 5.19
CA ASP A 698 44.29 8.29 6.07
C ASP A 698 43.78 8.18 7.50
N VAL A 699 44.68 7.82 8.43
CA VAL A 699 44.33 7.61 9.82
C VAL A 699 45.22 8.43 10.76
N ALA A 700 44.61 9.40 11.44
CA ALA A 700 45.29 10.20 12.46
C ALA A 700 45.22 9.50 13.82
N ALA A 701 46.38 9.00 14.28
CA ALA A 701 46.69 8.45 15.61
C ALA A 701 45.63 7.52 16.26
N ILE A 702 45.95 6.23 16.37
CA ILE A 702 45.08 5.18 16.95
C ILE A 702 45.69 4.61 18.25
N PRO A 703 45.40 5.17 19.44
CA PRO A 703 45.74 4.54 20.72
C PRO A 703 44.70 3.47 21.12
N ILE A 704 45.13 2.21 21.19
CA ILE A 704 44.30 1.02 21.53
C ILE A 704 44.94 0.25 22.69
N ARG A 705 44.13 -0.15 23.68
CA ARG A 705 44.64 -0.88 24.87
C ARG A 705 44.77 -2.41 24.69
N LEU A 706 43.81 -3.14 24.11
CA LEU A 706 43.78 -4.62 24.18
C LEU A 706 43.59 -5.40 22.85
N ALA A 707 43.58 -4.78 21.65
CA ALA A 707 43.05 -5.43 20.43
C ALA A 707 43.98 -5.54 19.20
N THR A 708 43.57 -6.35 18.22
CA THR A 708 44.15 -6.48 16.87
C THR A 708 43.71 -5.33 15.96
N VAL A 709 44.64 -4.78 15.19
CA VAL A 709 44.41 -3.71 14.20
C VAL A 709 44.71 -4.24 12.81
N SER A 710 43.77 -4.10 11.88
CA SER A 710 43.93 -4.42 10.46
C SER A 710 43.52 -3.23 9.61
N LEU A 711 44.50 -2.59 8.96
CA LEU A 711 44.28 -1.47 8.04
C LEU A 711 44.75 -1.86 6.64
N ALA A 712 43.87 -1.72 5.65
CA ALA A 712 44.17 -2.06 4.26
C ALA A 712 43.79 -0.92 3.31
N SER A 713 44.67 -0.63 2.35
CA SER A 713 44.38 0.32 1.27
C SER A 713 44.71 -0.25 -0.10
N GLY A 714 43.81 -0.08 -1.06
CA GLY A 714 44.03 -0.46 -2.46
C GLY A 714 45.01 0.44 -3.20
N SER A 715 45.34 1.62 -2.67
CA SER A 715 46.44 2.46 -3.19
C SER A 715 47.34 3.00 -2.06
N LEU A 716 46.96 4.06 -1.36
CA LEU A 716 47.80 4.74 -0.37
C LEU A 716 47.24 4.57 1.05
N LEU A 717 48.09 4.17 2.01
CA LEU A 717 47.81 4.15 3.43
C LEU A 717 48.76 5.12 4.16
N VAL A 718 48.19 6.13 4.82
CA VAL A 718 48.91 7.07 5.67
C VAL A 718 48.42 6.91 7.11
N THR A 719 49.34 6.71 8.05
CA THR A 719 49.02 6.65 9.48
C THR A 719 50.08 7.38 10.30
N ALA A 720 49.62 8.30 11.15
CA ALA A 720 50.51 9.14 11.96
C ALA A 720 51.00 8.46 13.25
N ALA A 721 50.25 7.52 13.83
CA ALA A 721 50.68 6.72 15.00
C ALA A 721 49.70 5.57 15.26
N THR A 722 50.16 4.32 15.39
CA THR A 722 49.32 3.17 15.76
C THR A 722 49.87 2.52 17.02
N VAL A 723 49.13 2.50 18.13
CA VAL A 723 49.61 1.92 19.41
C VAL A 723 48.62 0.85 19.88
N THR A 724 49.09 -0.39 20.07
CA THR A 724 48.33 -1.48 20.70
C THR A 724 49.05 -2.00 21.95
N GLY A 725 48.27 -2.28 23.01
CA GLY A 725 48.78 -2.86 24.25
C GLY A 725 48.89 -4.39 24.27
N GLN A 726 47.92 -5.15 23.73
CA GLN A 726 47.97 -6.63 23.79
C GLN A 726 47.78 -7.39 22.44
N GLY A 727 47.34 -6.76 21.35
CA GLY A 727 47.07 -7.42 20.05
C GLY A 727 48.05 -7.08 18.91
N SER A 728 47.93 -7.76 17.76
CA SER A 728 48.78 -7.55 16.57
C SER A 728 48.36 -6.35 15.73
N VAL A 729 49.29 -5.80 14.96
CA VAL A 729 49.07 -4.71 14.00
C VAL A 729 49.40 -5.20 12.60
N GLY A 730 48.42 -5.23 11.72
CA GLY A 730 48.57 -5.50 10.29
C GLY A 730 48.24 -4.25 9.47
N LEU A 731 49.22 -3.76 8.69
CA LEU A 731 49.06 -2.63 7.79
C LEU A 731 49.44 -3.08 6.37
N ALA A 732 48.54 -2.90 5.40
CA ALA A 732 48.76 -3.30 4.02
C ALA A 732 48.36 -2.18 3.04
N ALA A 733 49.19 -1.93 2.02
CA ALA A 733 48.84 -1.03 0.92
C ALA A 733 49.37 -1.52 -0.43
N THR A 734 48.61 -1.38 -1.51
CA THR A 734 49.10 -1.80 -2.85
C THR A 734 50.13 -0.82 -3.43
N SER A 735 49.99 0.50 -3.21
CA SER A 735 50.89 1.51 -3.83
C SER A 735 51.84 2.18 -2.84
N GLY A 736 51.41 2.54 -1.65
CA GLY A 736 52.28 3.24 -0.70
C GLY A 736 51.81 3.09 0.73
N LEU A 737 52.74 2.84 1.64
CA LEU A 737 52.49 2.80 3.07
C LEU A 737 53.42 3.78 3.78
N THR A 738 52.85 4.80 4.42
CA THR A 738 53.58 5.77 5.23
C THR A 738 53.10 5.68 6.67
N VAL A 739 54.03 5.40 7.59
CA VAL A 739 53.75 5.22 9.01
C VAL A 739 54.74 6.02 9.84
N SER A 740 54.27 6.90 10.73
CA SER A 740 55.17 7.73 11.56
C SER A 740 55.47 7.13 12.94
N ALA A 741 54.67 6.17 13.43
CA ALA A 741 54.96 5.35 14.62
C ALA A 741 54.06 4.11 14.67
N VAL A 742 54.61 2.93 15.01
CA VAL A 742 53.82 1.73 15.37
C VAL A 742 54.32 1.19 16.69
N ARG A 743 53.45 0.84 17.64
CA ARG A 743 53.84 0.15 18.86
C ARG A 743 52.89 -1.00 19.15
N ALA A 744 53.38 -2.25 19.20
CA ALA A 744 52.61 -3.42 19.60
C ALA A 744 53.22 -4.08 20.84
N THR A 745 52.62 -3.94 22.03
CA THR A 745 53.30 -4.24 23.30
C THR A 745 53.37 -5.75 23.64
N LEU A 746 52.50 -6.61 23.10
CA LEU A 746 52.55 -8.08 23.27
C LEU A 746 52.27 -8.86 21.96
N GLY A 747 52.00 -8.19 20.83
CA GLY A 747 51.63 -8.81 19.54
C GLY A 747 52.57 -8.42 18.39
N ALA A 748 52.46 -9.11 17.25
CA ALA A 748 53.31 -8.87 16.07
C ALA A 748 52.92 -7.59 15.33
N ALA A 749 53.90 -6.96 14.67
CA ALA A 749 53.67 -5.86 13.73
C ALA A 749 54.04 -6.32 12.30
N THR A 750 53.05 -6.40 11.41
CA THR A 750 53.24 -6.76 10.01
C THR A 750 52.87 -5.59 9.13
N LEU A 751 53.83 -5.07 8.36
CA LEU A 751 53.65 -3.97 7.42
C LEU A 751 54.00 -4.47 6.03
N SER A 752 53.09 -4.35 5.07
CA SER A 752 53.32 -4.73 3.68
C SER A 752 52.93 -3.63 2.70
N ALA A 753 53.77 -3.41 1.69
CA ALA A 753 53.45 -2.50 0.59
C ALA A 753 53.89 -3.07 -0.77
N SER A 754 53.04 -3.05 -1.80
CA SER A 754 53.49 -3.52 -3.13
C SER A 754 54.37 -2.51 -3.88
N SER A 755 54.72 -1.38 -3.25
CA SER A 755 55.59 -0.34 -3.81
C SER A 755 56.46 0.27 -2.70
N ALA A 756 56.28 1.54 -2.30
CA ALA A 756 57.12 2.16 -1.28
C ALA A 756 56.57 1.98 0.15
N LEU A 757 57.43 1.63 1.09
CA LEU A 757 57.14 1.55 2.53
C LEU A 757 58.03 2.51 3.30
N SER A 758 57.44 3.49 3.98
CA SER A 758 58.13 4.37 4.92
C SER A 758 57.59 4.13 6.32
N ALA A 759 58.44 3.67 7.25
CA ALA A 759 58.07 3.39 8.63
C ALA A 759 59.06 4.06 9.58
N ASP A 760 58.62 5.09 10.30
CA ASP A 760 59.35 5.71 11.39
C ASP A 760 58.81 5.19 12.73
N GLY A 761 59.68 4.85 13.68
CA GLY A 761 59.30 4.52 15.06
C GLY A 761 58.50 3.23 15.28
N THR A 762 58.80 2.14 14.57
CA THR A 762 58.16 0.82 14.75
C THR A 762 58.70 0.11 16.01
N ALA A 763 57.86 -0.30 16.95
CA ALA A 763 58.28 -0.98 18.17
C ALA A 763 57.39 -2.18 18.54
N THR A 764 57.98 -3.31 18.93
CA THR A 764 57.25 -4.46 19.50
C THR A 764 57.72 -4.79 20.92
N GLY A 765 56.81 -5.26 21.77
CA GLY A 765 57.11 -5.72 23.12
C GLY A 765 57.40 -7.22 23.19
N SER A 766 57.19 -7.85 24.35
CA SER A 766 57.68 -9.22 24.58
C SER A 766 56.84 -10.29 23.87
N GLY A 767 57.42 -11.06 22.95
CA GLY A 767 56.86 -12.32 22.44
C GLY A 767 56.49 -12.33 20.94
N ALA A 768 56.70 -11.25 20.17
CA ALA A 768 56.33 -11.21 18.76
C ALA A 768 57.23 -10.28 17.90
N GLY A 769 57.51 -10.70 16.67
CA GLY A 769 58.43 -10.04 15.73
C GLY A 769 57.81 -8.86 14.95
N ALA A 770 58.69 -8.11 14.26
CA ALA A 770 58.30 -7.06 13.31
C ALA A 770 58.68 -7.50 11.88
N ASN A 771 57.68 -7.65 11.02
CA ASN A 771 57.86 -8.06 9.62
C ASN A 771 57.46 -6.90 8.70
N LEU A 772 58.43 -6.35 7.97
CA LEU A 772 58.25 -5.28 7.01
C LEU A 772 58.61 -5.81 5.62
N THR A 773 57.65 -5.81 4.69
CA THR A 773 57.85 -6.29 3.32
C THR A 773 57.44 -5.25 2.28
N ALA A 774 58.29 -5.01 1.28
CA ALA A 774 57.91 -4.18 0.15
C ALA A 774 58.53 -4.65 -1.18
N THR A 775 57.78 -4.56 -2.28
CA THR A 775 58.30 -4.88 -3.63
C THR A 775 59.11 -3.75 -4.27
N SER A 776 59.13 -2.55 -3.70
CA SER A 776 60.07 -1.49 -4.10
C SER A 776 60.99 -1.12 -2.94
N ALA A 777 60.98 0.13 -2.48
CA ALA A 777 61.90 0.60 -1.44
C ALA A 777 61.27 0.53 -0.04
N ILE A 778 62.08 0.16 0.96
CA ILE A 778 61.75 0.32 2.38
C ILE A 778 62.65 1.41 2.97
N VAL A 779 62.05 2.39 3.63
CA VAL A 779 62.72 3.35 4.51
C VAL A 779 62.22 3.11 5.93
N ALA A 780 63.07 2.56 6.79
CA ALA A 780 62.73 2.22 8.16
C ALA A 780 63.67 2.93 9.15
N THR A 781 63.15 3.86 9.93
CA THR A 781 63.90 4.57 10.97
C THR A 781 63.39 4.17 12.36
N ALA A 782 64.30 3.90 13.29
CA ALA A 782 64.03 3.58 14.70
C ALA A 782 63.13 2.35 14.95
N VAL A 783 63.44 1.19 14.35
CA VAL A 783 62.77 -0.09 14.63
C VAL A 783 63.29 -0.68 15.96
N ARG A 784 62.44 -0.88 16.99
CA ARG A 784 62.86 -1.34 18.33
C ARG A 784 62.05 -2.54 18.82
N LEU A 785 62.70 -3.67 19.10
CA LEU A 785 62.06 -4.87 19.63
C LEU A 785 62.48 -5.12 21.08
N ALA A 786 61.52 -5.50 21.93
CA ALA A 786 61.82 -5.96 23.30
C ALA A 786 62.22 -7.45 23.34
N SER A 787 61.60 -8.30 22.49
CA SER A 787 62.01 -9.69 22.21
C SER A 787 61.24 -10.28 21.00
N GLY A 788 61.93 -10.91 20.04
CA GLY A 788 61.33 -11.52 18.82
C GLY A 788 62.14 -11.16 17.57
N SER A 789 61.92 -11.76 16.40
CA SER A 789 62.73 -11.45 15.20
C SER A 789 62.28 -10.18 14.47
N ALA A 790 63.22 -9.35 14.00
CA ALA A 790 62.98 -8.32 12.98
C ALA A 790 63.27 -8.91 11.59
N ALA A 791 62.31 -8.89 10.67
CA ALA A 791 62.54 -9.22 9.26
C ALA A 791 62.13 -8.05 8.37
N LEU A 792 63.11 -7.42 7.72
CA LEU A 792 62.89 -6.36 6.73
C LEU A 792 63.31 -6.89 5.36
N SER A 793 62.38 -6.95 4.41
CA SER A 793 62.63 -7.47 3.06
C SER A 793 62.14 -6.51 1.99
N ALA A 794 63.08 -5.87 1.28
CA ALA A 794 62.80 -5.00 0.14
C ALA A 794 63.22 -5.67 -1.18
N ALA A 795 62.33 -5.73 -2.17
CA ALA A 795 62.69 -6.21 -3.52
C ALA A 795 63.39 -5.13 -4.37
N SER A 796 63.65 -3.95 -3.82
CA SER A 796 64.61 -2.98 -4.38
C SER A 796 65.57 -2.51 -3.28
N ALA A 797 65.56 -1.22 -2.90
CA ALA A 797 66.47 -0.66 -1.91
C ALA A 797 65.88 -0.70 -0.49
N LEU A 798 66.71 -0.95 0.52
CA LEU A 798 66.36 -0.89 1.95
C LEU A 798 67.29 0.10 2.65
N LEU A 799 66.71 1.16 3.20
CA LEU A 799 67.37 2.08 4.12
C LEU A 799 66.83 1.81 5.52
N ALA A 800 67.68 1.33 6.43
CA ALA A 800 67.32 1.01 7.80
C ALA A 800 68.27 1.71 8.78
N ALA A 801 67.74 2.50 9.71
CA ALA A 801 68.55 3.16 10.74
C ALA A 801 67.97 2.93 12.14
N GLY A 802 68.81 2.56 13.12
CA GLY A 802 68.41 2.41 14.52
C GLY A 802 67.57 1.17 14.82
N VAL A 803 67.87 0.04 14.15
CA VAL A 803 67.19 -1.25 14.39
C VAL A 803 67.78 -1.89 15.65
N ALA A 804 67.06 -1.85 16.79
CA ALA A 804 67.48 -2.47 18.04
C ALA A 804 66.61 -3.69 18.35
N ASP A 805 67.23 -4.86 18.52
CA ASP A 805 66.58 -6.13 18.82
C ASP A 805 66.92 -6.62 20.25
N GLY A 806 65.96 -7.26 20.90
CA GLY A 806 66.09 -7.97 22.16
C GLY A 806 66.86 -9.29 22.01
N PRO A 807 66.48 -10.39 22.70
CA PRO A 807 67.21 -11.66 22.65
C PRO A 807 67.13 -12.48 21.34
N ALA A 808 66.91 -11.88 20.16
CA ALA A 808 66.56 -12.59 18.92
C ALA A 808 67.33 -12.12 17.65
N THR A 809 66.94 -12.63 16.47
CA THR A 809 67.60 -12.43 15.17
C THR A 809 67.02 -11.24 14.41
N ALA A 810 67.87 -10.33 13.93
CA ALA A 810 67.53 -9.26 13.00
C ALA A 810 67.99 -9.64 11.58
N ALA A 811 67.06 -9.79 10.63
CA ALA A 811 67.33 -10.11 9.23
C ALA A 811 66.89 -8.97 8.31
N LEU A 812 67.86 -8.32 7.66
CA LEU A 812 67.63 -7.26 6.67
C LEU A 812 68.07 -7.79 5.30
N THR A 813 67.13 -7.81 4.35
CA THR A 813 67.35 -8.30 2.98
C THR A 813 66.91 -7.24 1.97
N ALA A 814 67.80 -6.91 1.03
CA ALA A 814 67.51 -6.01 -0.10
C ALA A 814 67.91 -6.66 -1.43
N ALA A 815 67.05 -6.61 -2.44
CA ALA A 815 67.40 -7.13 -3.76
C ALA A 815 68.32 -6.20 -4.56
N THR A 816 68.50 -4.94 -4.15
CA THR A 816 69.51 -4.04 -4.74
C THR A 816 70.48 -3.52 -3.67
N ASN A 817 70.17 -2.39 -3.05
CA ASN A 817 71.06 -1.70 -2.11
C ASN A 817 70.50 -1.77 -0.69
N LEU A 818 71.35 -2.12 0.27
CA LEU A 818 71.05 -2.09 1.71
C LEU A 818 71.95 -1.05 2.37
N ASP A 819 71.35 -0.05 3.02
CA ASP A 819 72.05 0.87 3.92
C ASP A 819 71.51 0.70 5.34
N ALA A 820 72.34 0.16 6.22
CA ALA A 820 72.01 -0.29 7.56
C ALA A 820 72.82 0.47 8.63
N GLY A 821 72.21 1.47 9.28
CA GLY A 821 72.80 2.23 10.37
C GLY A 821 72.35 1.77 11.76
N ALA A 822 73.29 1.66 12.70
CA ALA A 822 73.07 1.40 14.12
C ALA A 822 72.17 0.18 14.42
N VAL A 823 72.45 -0.97 13.78
CA VAL A 823 71.71 -2.23 13.99
C VAL A 823 72.26 -2.98 15.22
N GLN A 824 71.46 -3.25 16.24
CA GLN A 824 71.91 -3.89 17.48
C GLN A 824 71.08 -5.14 17.79
N ALA A 825 71.70 -6.26 18.18
CA ALA A 825 70.98 -7.42 18.73
C ALA A 825 71.63 -7.86 20.06
N ARG A 826 70.86 -7.93 21.15
CA ARG A 826 71.41 -8.15 22.50
C ARG A 826 71.85 -9.59 22.79
N LEU A 827 71.18 -10.61 22.23
CA LEU A 827 71.56 -12.03 22.43
C LEU A 827 71.51 -12.90 21.15
N GLY A 828 71.08 -12.37 19.99
CA GLY A 828 70.93 -13.12 18.73
C GLY A 828 71.81 -12.63 17.55
N THR A 829 71.50 -13.11 16.35
CA THR A 829 72.30 -12.91 15.12
C THR A 829 71.78 -11.72 14.30
N VAL A 830 72.68 -10.94 13.71
CA VAL A 830 72.32 -9.86 12.75
C VAL A 830 72.69 -10.31 11.33
N VAL A 831 71.69 -10.62 10.51
CA VAL A 831 71.85 -11.06 9.11
C VAL A 831 71.60 -9.89 8.17
N LEU A 832 72.60 -9.48 7.40
CA LEU A 832 72.51 -8.43 6.41
C LEU A 832 72.80 -8.99 5.02
N THR A 833 71.83 -8.91 4.10
CA THR A 833 71.97 -9.45 2.74
C THR A 833 71.53 -8.42 1.71
N ALA A 834 72.39 -8.14 0.72
CA ALA A 834 72.07 -7.29 -0.43
C ALA A 834 72.49 -7.97 -1.75
N SER A 835 71.63 -8.00 -2.76
CA SER A 835 72.03 -8.59 -4.05
C SER A 835 72.89 -7.67 -4.91
N SER A 836 73.12 -6.40 -4.52
CA SER A 836 74.13 -5.51 -5.11
C SER A 836 75.05 -4.93 -4.04
N SER A 837 74.72 -3.79 -3.42
CA SER A 837 75.60 -3.08 -2.49
C SER A 837 75.07 -3.07 -1.05
N LEU A 838 75.94 -3.31 -0.08
CA LEU A 838 75.66 -3.26 1.35
C LEU A 838 76.55 -2.22 2.03
N THR A 839 75.94 -1.27 2.73
CA THR A 839 76.62 -0.34 3.64
C THR A 839 76.06 -0.56 5.04
N ALA A 840 76.93 -0.83 6.01
CA ALA A 840 76.56 -1.07 7.39
C ALA A 840 77.42 -0.21 8.32
N SER A 841 76.80 0.49 9.27
CA SER A 841 77.51 1.28 10.28
C SER A 841 76.97 0.98 11.68
N GLY A 842 77.84 0.77 12.67
CA GLY A 842 77.43 0.60 14.07
C GLY A 842 76.67 -0.69 14.39
N ALA A 843 76.93 -1.79 13.68
CA ALA A 843 76.27 -3.07 13.94
C ALA A 843 76.86 -3.79 15.18
N THR A 844 76.09 -4.07 16.23
CA THR A 844 76.63 -4.62 17.50
C THR A 844 75.89 -5.83 18.03
N THR A 845 76.62 -6.88 18.43
CA THR A 845 76.09 -8.07 19.11
C THR A 845 77.01 -8.54 20.26
N PRO A 846 76.49 -8.77 21.47
CA PRO A 846 77.29 -9.31 22.58
C PRO A 846 77.66 -10.80 22.43
N SER A 847 76.78 -11.64 21.85
CA SER A 847 76.92 -13.11 21.85
C SER A 847 76.61 -13.83 20.52
N GLY A 848 75.97 -13.18 19.54
CA GLY A 848 75.59 -13.79 18.24
C GLY A 848 76.46 -13.36 17.06
N GLY A 849 76.34 -14.06 15.92
CA GLY A 849 77.09 -13.76 14.70
C GLY A 849 76.53 -12.55 13.93
N VAL A 850 77.35 -11.96 13.05
CA VAL A 850 76.92 -10.89 12.13
C VAL A 850 77.26 -11.28 10.68
N PRO A 851 76.55 -12.23 10.05
CA PRO A 851 76.76 -12.55 8.65
C PRO A 851 76.32 -11.39 7.75
N MET A 852 77.25 -10.94 6.90
CA MET A 852 77.01 -9.90 5.90
C MET A 852 77.32 -10.46 4.50
N SER A 853 76.42 -10.26 3.54
CA SER A 853 76.59 -10.72 2.16
C SER A 853 76.18 -9.64 1.16
N ALA A 854 77.06 -9.35 0.19
CA ALA A 854 76.77 -8.49 -0.96
C ALA A 854 77.47 -8.96 -2.23
N THR A 855 76.88 -8.79 -3.41
CA THR A 855 77.52 -9.26 -4.66
C THR A 855 78.48 -8.23 -5.26
N THR A 856 78.29 -6.92 -5.04
CA THR A 856 79.14 -5.88 -5.63
C THR A 856 80.03 -5.24 -4.57
N THR A 857 79.46 -4.42 -3.68
CA THR A 857 80.21 -3.63 -2.70
C THR A 857 79.72 -3.93 -1.28
N LEU A 858 80.64 -4.17 -0.35
CA LEU A 858 80.36 -4.31 1.07
C LEU A 858 81.21 -3.32 1.88
N GLY A 859 80.55 -2.38 2.54
CA GLY A 859 81.15 -1.41 3.45
C GLY A 859 80.64 -1.59 4.87
N ALA A 860 81.50 -1.91 5.84
CA ALA A 860 81.10 -2.14 7.23
C ALA A 860 81.96 -1.34 8.22
N ALA A 861 81.38 -0.41 8.97
CA ALA A 861 82.12 0.43 9.92
C ALA A 861 81.57 0.35 11.35
N GLY A 862 82.44 0.36 12.36
CA GLY A 862 82.05 0.50 13.77
C GLY A 862 81.29 -0.70 14.35
N PHE A 863 81.50 -1.91 13.83
CA PHE A 863 80.89 -3.10 14.39
C PHE A 863 81.62 -3.57 15.64
N THR A 864 80.86 -4.11 16.62
CA THR A 864 81.40 -4.65 17.89
C THR A 864 80.79 -6.02 18.14
N ASN A 865 81.62 -7.06 18.19
CA ASN A 865 81.24 -8.42 18.59
C ASN A 865 82.08 -8.84 19.81
N GLN A 866 81.45 -9.25 20.91
CA GLN A 866 82.18 -9.60 22.14
C GLN A 866 82.47 -11.11 22.29
N GLN A 867 81.81 -12.01 21.54
CA GLN A 867 81.93 -13.47 21.77
C GLN A 867 81.82 -14.38 20.53
N ALA A 868 81.53 -13.89 19.32
CA ALA A 868 81.26 -14.70 18.12
C ALA A 868 81.98 -14.24 16.82
N THR A 869 81.95 -15.09 15.80
CA THR A 869 82.59 -14.90 14.48
C THR A 869 81.80 -13.96 13.58
N VAL A 870 82.49 -13.07 12.86
CA VAL A 870 81.92 -12.24 11.78
C VAL A 870 82.27 -12.86 10.43
N VAL A 871 81.25 -13.11 9.60
CA VAL A 871 81.42 -13.67 8.24
C VAL A 871 81.00 -12.61 7.23
N MET A 872 81.92 -12.18 6.37
CA MET A 872 81.65 -11.25 5.29
C MET A 872 81.90 -11.92 3.93
N ILE A 873 80.90 -11.88 3.06
CA ILE A 873 80.98 -12.39 1.70
C ILE A 873 80.73 -11.21 0.76
N ALA A 874 81.73 -10.88 -0.06
CA ALA A 874 81.64 -9.82 -1.06
C ALA A 874 82.30 -10.27 -2.36
N ALA A 875 81.72 -10.05 -3.55
CA ALA A 875 82.34 -10.55 -4.79
C ALA A 875 83.31 -9.56 -5.46
N SER A 876 83.22 -8.25 -5.20
CA SER A 876 84.08 -7.24 -5.86
C SER A 876 84.89 -6.36 -4.90
N LEU A 877 84.26 -5.54 -4.05
CA LEU A 877 84.94 -4.58 -3.17
C LEU A 877 84.49 -4.72 -1.72
N LEU A 878 85.45 -4.84 -0.79
CA LEU A 878 85.22 -4.89 0.66
C LEU A 878 85.99 -3.77 1.38
N THR A 879 85.29 -2.98 2.19
CA THR A 879 85.90 -2.03 3.13
C THR A 879 85.33 -2.27 4.52
N ALA A 880 86.16 -2.59 5.51
CA ALA A 880 85.68 -2.78 6.87
C ALA A 880 86.59 -2.19 7.95
N SER A 881 86.00 -1.61 8.99
CA SER A 881 86.69 -1.09 10.17
C SER A 881 85.99 -1.52 11.46
N ALA A 882 86.72 -2.23 12.33
CA ALA A 882 86.21 -2.75 13.60
C ALA A 882 86.68 -1.89 14.78
N THR A 883 85.82 -1.68 15.77
CA THR A 883 86.14 -1.01 17.05
C THR A 883 86.01 -2.02 18.18
N GLY A 884 87.14 -2.39 18.81
CA GLY A 884 87.17 -3.44 19.82
C GLY A 884 86.52 -3.05 21.15
N GLY A 885 85.70 -3.95 21.70
CA GLY A 885 85.23 -3.89 23.09
C GLY A 885 86.27 -4.48 24.05
N GLN A 886 86.53 -3.78 25.15
CA GLN A 886 87.50 -4.14 26.21
C GLN A 886 87.04 -5.37 27.03
N ASN A 887 87.09 -6.59 26.48
CA ASN A 887 86.91 -7.83 27.26
C ASN A 887 88.00 -8.86 26.92
N THR A 888 88.81 -9.21 27.93
CA THR A 888 90.18 -9.73 27.80
C THR A 888 90.31 -11.26 27.74
N HIS A 889 89.27 -12.04 27.40
CA HIS A 889 89.34 -13.52 27.52
C HIS A 889 89.00 -14.39 26.29
N ARG A 890 88.50 -13.86 25.16
CA ARG A 890 88.48 -14.57 23.86
C ARG A 890 88.57 -13.56 22.70
N ARG A 891 89.51 -13.73 21.77
CA ARG A 891 89.66 -12.86 20.59
C ARG A 891 88.69 -13.30 19.49
N PRO A 892 87.78 -12.44 18.98
CA PRO A 892 86.88 -12.80 17.89
C PRO A 892 87.62 -12.85 16.53
N GLY A 893 87.26 -13.80 15.67
CA GLY A 893 87.77 -13.92 14.30
C GLY A 893 86.86 -13.25 13.25
N VAL A 894 87.46 -12.58 12.27
CA VAL A 894 86.78 -12.07 11.07
C VAL A 894 87.15 -12.96 9.89
N PHE A 895 86.16 -13.59 9.26
CA PHE A 895 86.34 -14.39 8.03
C PHE A 895 85.80 -13.62 6.84
N VAL A 896 86.64 -13.49 5.82
CA VAL A 896 86.31 -12.82 4.56
C VAL A 896 86.46 -13.83 3.43
N ALA A 897 85.44 -13.95 2.58
CA ALA A 897 85.45 -14.79 1.39
C ALA A 897 85.02 -14.01 0.14
N GLY A 898 85.70 -14.25 -0.99
CA GLY A 898 85.26 -13.87 -2.34
C GLY A 898 85.64 -12.48 -2.90
N ALA A 899 86.22 -11.56 -2.11
CA ALA A 899 86.41 -10.16 -2.56
C ALA A 899 87.66 -9.97 -3.43
N ARG A 900 87.53 -9.26 -4.57
CA ARG A 900 88.68 -8.92 -5.46
C ARG A 900 89.61 -7.85 -4.89
N ARG A 901 89.11 -6.93 -4.04
CA ARG A 901 89.90 -5.91 -3.31
C ARG A 901 89.32 -5.73 -1.90
N ALA A 902 90.16 -5.83 -0.87
CA ALA A 902 89.76 -5.69 0.54
C ALA A 902 90.64 -4.66 1.28
N ARG A 903 90.03 -3.75 2.04
CA ARG A 903 90.71 -2.83 2.97
C ARG A 903 90.13 -3.01 4.37
N LEU A 904 90.96 -3.49 5.30
CA LEU A 904 90.59 -3.79 6.68
C LEU A 904 91.40 -2.90 7.63
N SER A 905 90.75 -2.22 8.58
CA SER A 905 91.43 -1.60 9.73
C SER A 905 90.99 -2.29 11.02
N ALA A 906 91.87 -3.08 11.63
CA ALA A 906 91.58 -3.84 12.84
C ALA A 906 92.12 -3.12 14.08
N GLY A 907 91.25 -2.74 15.01
CA GLY A 907 91.64 -2.49 16.40
C GLY A 907 91.50 -3.78 17.21
N THR A 908 92.61 -4.32 17.76
CA THR A 908 92.65 -5.44 18.74
C THR A 908 92.08 -6.82 18.35
N TYR A 909 91.60 -7.05 17.12
CA TYR A 909 91.16 -8.37 16.62
C TYR A 909 92.35 -9.24 16.13
N GLU A 910 92.21 -10.57 16.11
CA GLU A 910 93.21 -11.45 15.45
C GLU A 910 93.30 -11.15 13.95
N THR A 911 94.48 -11.38 13.38
CA THR A 911 94.74 -11.20 11.94
C THR A 911 93.65 -11.91 11.12
N PRO A 912 92.96 -11.20 10.20
CA PRO A 912 91.86 -11.77 9.44
C PRO A 912 92.34 -12.96 8.61
N LEU A 913 91.64 -14.10 8.71
CA LEU A 913 91.90 -15.28 7.90
C LEU A 913 91.21 -15.08 6.55
N LEU A 914 92.00 -14.74 5.53
CA LEU A 914 91.55 -14.73 4.13
C LEU A 914 91.49 -16.18 3.66
N LEU A 915 90.28 -16.71 3.47
CA LEU A 915 90.10 -18.00 2.81
C LEU A 915 90.21 -17.78 1.29
N PRO A 916 91.14 -18.46 0.59
CA PRO A 916 91.12 -18.48 -0.87
C PRO A 916 89.85 -19.18 -1.36
N ILE A 917 89.41 -18.76 -2.56
CA ILE A 917 88.14 -19.11 -3.23
C ILE A 917 87.77 -20.59 -3.09
#